data_AF-G1NGU4-F1
#
_entry.id   AF-G1NGU4-F1
#
_cell.length_a   1.000
_cell.length_b   1.000
_cell.length_c   1.000
_cell.angle_alpha   90.00
_cell.angle_beta   90.00
_cell.angle_gamma   90.00
#
_symmetry.space_group_name_H-M   'P 1'
#
loop_
_entity.id
_entity.type
_entity.pdbx_description
1 polymer ?
#
loop_
_entity_poly.entity_id
_entity_poly.type
_entity_poly.pdbx_seq_one_letter_code
_entity_poly.pdbx_strand_id
1 'polypeptide(L)'
;LALYNYDARGPDELSLQIGDTVHILETYEGWYRGYTLRKKSKKGIFPASYIHLKEAIVEGKGQHETVIPNELPLIQEVTTTLREWSIIWRQLYVQDNREMFRSVRHMIYDLIEWRSQILSGTLPQDELKELKKKVTAKIDYGNRILDLDLVVRDEDGNILDPEQTSTISLFRAHEIASKQVEERLLEEKSQKQNIDINRQAKFAATPSFALFVNLKNVVCKIGEDAEVLMSLYDPHESKFISENYLVRWSSSGLPKDIDRLHNLRAVFTDLGSKDLKREKISFVCQIVRVGRMELRDNNTRKLTSGLRRPFGVAVMDVTDIINGKVDDEDKQHFIPFQPLALDDAIRHKQLNISSRFSPRVAGENDFLQTVINKVIAAKEVNHKGQGLWVTLKLLPGDIHQIRKEFPHLVDRSTAVARKMGFPEIIMPGDVRNDIYVTLVQGDFDKGSKTTAKNVEVTVSVYDEDGKRLESVIFPGAGDEAISEYKSVIYYQVKQPRWFETVKVAIPIEDVNRSHLRFTFRHRSSQDLKCRVHLDYDNFHSFNFFLLQNTCVDQSVNPGGVHWMHFKAEAKKLEDASTYLSLPSTKIELEEKGHSATGKSMQNLGSCTISKDSFQISTLVCSTKLTQNGEFVEALEFLSCSLSGAVCTDLHAVSLPLGGIVDGLTHYFGLSCQVSTHSLVSQLCSLHTLSFTLGSNVCK
;
A
#
# COMPACT_ATOMS: atom_id res chain seq x y z
N LEU A 1 -23.57 3.76 36.35
CA LEU A 1 -22.58 4.42 35.46
C LEU A 1 -23.25 5.60 34.78
N ALA A 2 -22.69 6.81 34.85
CA ALA A 2 -23.23 7.97 34.14
C ALA A 2 -22.94 7.88 32.62
N LEU A 3 -23.98 7.97 31.80
CA LEU A 3 -23.89 7.94 30.33
C LEU A 3 -23.73 9.34 29.71
N TYR A 4 -24.19 10.37 30.42
CA TYR A 4 -24.20 11.76 29.99
C TYR A 4 -23.65 12.67 31.09
N ASN A 5 -23.11 13.82 30.70
CA ASN A 5 -22.71 14.85 31.66
C ASN A 5 -23.97 15.48 32.24
N TYR A 6 -24.02 15.61 33.57
CA TYR A 6 -25.08 16.26 34.29
C TYR A 6 -24.49 17.39 35.15
N ASP A 7 -24.86 18.62 34.86
CA ASP A 7 -24.47 19.77 35.69
C ASP A 7 -25.58 20.06 36.70
N ALA A 8 -25.22 19.99 37.99
CA ALA A 8 -26.14 20.28 39.09
C ALA A 8 -26.69 21.71 38.99
N ARG A 9 -28.02 21.84 39.04
CA ARG A 9 -28.74 23.12 39.01
C ARG A 9 -29.04 23.65 40.40
N GLY A 10 -29.01 22.79 41.42
CA GLY A 10 -29.29 23.12 42.81
C GLY A 10 -28.25 22.55 43.78
N PRO A 11 -28.27 22.99 45.06
CA PRO A 11 -27.33 22.52 46.09
C PRO A 11 -27.53 21.05 46.45
N ASP A 12 -28.76 20.53 46.27
CA ASP A 12 -29.13 19.14 46.57
C ASP A 12 -28.78 18.19 45.41
N GLU A 13 -28.42 18.73 44.25
CA GLU A 13 -28.08 17.96 43.06
C GLU A 13 -26.58 17.64 42.98
N LEU A 14 -26.26 16.47 42.43
CA LEU A 14 -24.89 16.01 42.25
C LEU A 14 -24.49 16.07 40.78
N SER A 15 -23.50 16.91 40.45
CA SER A 15 -22.95 16.93 39.10
C SER A 15 -22.24 15.60 38.79
N LEU A 16 -22.45 15.09 37.58
CA LEU A 16 -21.88 13.84 37.07
C LEU A 16 -21.18 14.09 35.74
N GLN A 17 -20.06 13.43 35.52
CA GLN A 17 -19.42 13.36 34.21
C GLN A 17 -19.65 12.00 33.56
N ILE A 18 -19.63 11.96 32.23
CA ILE A 18 -19.69 10.71 31.47
C ILE A 18 -18.62 9.74 31.99
N GLY A 19 -19.04 8.53 32.33
CA GLY A 19 -18.18 7.49 32.87
C GLY A 19 -18.04 7.48 34.39
N ASP A 20 -18.66 8.42 35.12
CA ASP A 20 -18.65 8.38 36.58
C ASP A 20 -19.44 7.17 37.11
N THR A 21 -18.83 6.45 38.05
CA THR A 21 -19.50 5.37 38.78
C THR A 21 -20.12 5.94 40.06
N VAL A 22 -21.44 5.80 40.17
CA VAL A 22 -22.24 6.28 41.31
C VAL A 22 -22.80 5.09 42.09
N HIS A 23 -22.88 5.26 43.40
CA HIS A 23 -23.66 4.37 44.26
C HIS A 23 -25.01 5.00 44.55
N ILE A 24 -26.09 4.27 44.28
CA ILE A 24 -27.47 4.72 44.42
C ILE A 24 -27.99 4.24 45.78
N LEU A 25 -28.45 5.18 46.60
CA LEU A 25 -28.99 4.93 47.94
C LEU A 25 -30.52 4.90 47.91
N GLU A 26 -31.15 5.85 47.22
CA GLU A 26 -32.60 6.02 47.17
C GLU A 26 -33.04 6.33 45.73
N THR A 27 -34.28 5.98 45.41
CA THR A 27 -34.92 6.27 44.12
C THR A 27 -36.27 6.95 44.34
N TYR A 28 -36.53 8.05 43.64
CA TYR A 28 -37.80 8.77 43.72
C TYR A 28 -38.13 9.43 42.38
N GLU A 29 -39.29 9.11 41.80
CA GLU A 29 -39.86 9.74 40.59
C GLU A 29 -38.86 10.06 39.46
N GLY A 30 -38.06 9.08 39.04
CA GLY A 30 -37.10 9.25 37.94
C GLY A 30 -35.80 9.96 38.32
N TRP A 31 -35.57 10.17 39.62
CA TRP A 31 -34.31 10.65 40.19
C TRP A 31 -33.71 9.59 41.12
N TYR A 32 -32.38 9.52 41.10
CA TYR A 32 -31.60 8.75 42.04
C TYR A 32 -30.91 9.68 43.02
N ARG A 33 -30.84 9.28 44.29
CA ARG A 33 -30.01 9.92 45.30
C ARG A 33 -28.83 9.03 45.61
N GLY A 34 -27.63 9.59 45.62
CA GLY A 34 -26.41 8.82 45.78
C GLY A 34 -25.16 9.67 45.90
N TYR A 35 -24.02 9.04 45.71
CA TYR A 35 -22.72 9.70 45.66
C TYR A 35 -21.83 9.06 44.59
N THR A 36 -20.83 9.80 44.11
CA THR A 36 -19.79 9.25 43.23
C THR A 36 -18.80 8.44 44.05
N LEU A 37 -18.33 7.30 43.53
CA LEU A 37 -17.36 6.46 44.24
C LEU A 37 -16.04 7.21 44.54
N ARG A 38 -15.72 8.24 43.77
CA ARG A 38 -14.58 9.14 44.00
C ARG A 38 -14.75 10.07 45.20
N LYS A 39 -16.00 10.43 45.55
CA LYS A 39 -16.29 11.43 46.59
C LYS A 39 -17.52 11.03 47.41
N LYS A 40 -17.35 10.00 48.26
CA LYS A 40 -18.40 9.44 49.13
C LYS A 40 -19.03 10.46 50.08
N SER A 41 -18.30 11.52 50.45
CA SER A 41 -18.78 12.56 51.37
C SER A 41 -19.84 13.48 50.78
N LYS A 42 -19.92 13.63 49.45
CA LYS A 42 -20.90 14.49 48.80
C LYS A 42 -22.04 13.64 48.26
N LYS A 43 -23.19 13.69 48.93
CA LYS A 43 -24.44 13.06 48.50
C LYS A 43 -25.31 14.09 47.78
N GLY A 44 -26.03 13.66 46.75
CA GLY A 44 -27.00 14.50 46.05
C GLY A 44 -27.87 13.69 45.11
N ILE A 45 -28.85 14.35 44.50
CA ILE A 45 -29.77 13.75 43.54
C ILE A 45 -29.27 13.95 42.10
N PHE A 46 -29.56 13.00 41.23
CA PHE A 46 -29.24 13.03 39.80
C PHE A 46 -30.28 12.25 38.99
N PRO A 47 -30.54 12.61 37.72
CA PRO A 47 -31.60 11.98 36.94
C PRO A 47 -31.32 10.51 36.64
N ALA A 48 -32.33 9.65 36.78
CA ALA A 48 -32.20 8.23 36.49
C ALA A 48 -31.91 7.96 35.00
N SER A 49 -32.43 8.80 34.09
CA SER A 49 -32.20 8.69 32.65
C SER A 49 -30.73 8.89 32.23
N TYR A 50 -29.89 9.45 33.11
CA TYR A 50 -28.47 9.69 32.85
C TYR A 50 -27.60 8.51 33.34
N ILE A 51 -28.20 7.50 33.97
CA ILE A 51 -27.50 6.41 34.64
C ILE A 51 -27.84 5.06 34.01
N HIS A 52 -26.81 4.34 33.59
CA HIS A 52 -26.87 2.91 33.30
C HIS A 52 -26.61 2.11 34.58
N LEU A 53 -27.56 1.26 34.98
CA LEU A 53 -27.41 0.37 36.13
C LEU A 53 -26.42 -0.76 35.79
N LYS A 54 -25.53 -1.06 36.72
CA LYS A 54 -24.60 -2.21 36.62
C LYS A 54 -24.86 -3.11 37.81
N GLU A 55 -24.78 -4.41 37.59
CA GLU A 55 -24.89 -5.38 38.68
C GLU A 55 -23.70 -5.28 39.63
N ALA A 56 -23.99 -5.26 40.92
CA ALA A 56 -23.00 -5.23 41.98
C ALA A 56 -23.57 -5.91 43.23
N ILE A 57 -22.70 -6.58 43.98
CA ILE A 57 -22.99 -7.13 45.30
C ILE A 57 -22.67 -6.04 46.33
N VAL A 58 -23.58 -5.81 47.27
CA VAL A 58 -23.35 -4.88 48.38
C VAL A 58 -23.10 -5.69 49.64
N GLU A 59 -21.89 -5.58 50.20
CA GLU A 59 -21.51 -6.21 51.45
C GLU A 59 -21.44 -5.18 52.59
N GLY A 60 -21.95 -5.55 53.77
CA GLY A 60 -21.99 -4.70 54.96
C GLY A 60 -23.41 -4.20 55.33
N LYS A 61 -23.50 -3.37 56.38
CA LYS A 61 -24.74 -2.69 56.80
C LYS A 61 -24.46 -1.22 57.14
N GLY A 62 -25.25 -0.30 56.59
CA GLY A 62 -25.24 1.11 56.98
C GLY A 62 -24.03 1.89 56.43
N GLN A 63 -23.23 2.51 57.30
CA GLN A 63 -22.11 3.38 56.87
C GLN A 63 -20.90 2.63 56.29
N HIS A 64 -20.85 1.31 56.43
CA HIS A 64 -19.77 0.43 55.95
C HIS A 64 -20.20 -0.41 54.75
N GLU A 65 -21.17 0.06 53.96
CA GLU A 65 -21.57 -0.62 52.73
C GLU A 65 -20.47 -0.51 51.66
N THR A 66 -20.02 -1.67 51.21
CA THR A 66 -19.00 -1.84 50.19
C THR A 66 -19.67 -2.39 48.94
N VAL A 67 -19.58 -1.65 47.85
CA VAL A 67 -20.17 -2.02 46.56
C VAL A 67 -19.11 -2.75 45.77
N ILE A 68 -19.30 -4.04 45.56
CA ILE A 68 -18.42 -4.91 44.78
C ILE A 68 -19.09 -5.13 43.41
N PRO A 69 -18.60 -4.52 42.32
CA PRO A 69 -19.14 -4.78 40.99
C PRO A 69 -19.02 -6.26 40.62
N ASN A 70 -20.00 -6.80 39.90
CA ASN A 70 -19.93 -8.19 39.37
C ASN A 70 -18.88 -8.37 38.26
N GLU A 71 -18.17 -7.30 37.87
CA GLU A 71 -17.07 -7.36 36.90
C GLU A 71 -15.88 -8.14 37.46
N LEU A 72 -15.20 -8.93 36.60
CA LEU A 72 -13.98 -9.67 36.96
C LEU A 72 -12.99 -8.76 37.74
N PRO A 73 -12.42 -9.22 38.87
CA PRO A 73 -11.52 -8.40 39.69
C PRO A 73 -10.36 -7.78 38.88
N LEU A 74 -9.81 -8.52 37.93
CA LEU A 74 -8.75 -8.04 37.04
C LEU A 74 -9.16 -6.81 36.21
N ILE A 75 -10.42 -6.71 35.79
CA ILE A 75 -10.91 -5.55 35.02
C ILE A 75 -10.94 -4.30 35.91
N GLN A 76 -11.34 -4.48 37.17
CA GLN A 76 -11.37 -3.40 38.15
C GLN A 76 -9.95 -2.89 38.40
N GLU A 77 -9.02 -3.81 38.58
CA GLU A 77 -7.59 -3.53 38.74
C GLU A 77 -7.01 -2.79 37.54
N VAL A 78 -7.20 -3.29 36.30
CA VAL A 78 -6.73 -2.58 35.10
C VAL A 78 -7.29 -1.15 35.06
N THR A 79 -8.55 -0.97 35.46
CA THR A 79 -9.20 0.34 35.48
C THR A 79 -8.59 1.27 36.54
N THR A 80 -8.19 0.78 37.71
CA THR A 80 -7.51 1.57 38.74
C THR A 80 -6.07 1.87 38.34
N THR A 81 -5.32 0.89 37.84
CA THR A 81 -3.94 1.06 37.35
C THR A 81 -3.87 2.12 36.25
N LEU A 82 -4.76 2.05 35.25
CA LEU A 82 -4.81 3.04 34.17
C LEU A 82 -5.09 4.46 34.69
N ARG A 83 -5.91 4.60 35.73
CA ARG A 83 -6.19 5.92 36.35
C ARG A 83 -4.96 6.48 37.03
N GLU A 84 -4.27 5.68 37.84
CA GLU A 84 -3.03 6.06 38.53
C GLU A 84 -1.93 6.39 37.54
N TRP A 85 -1.68 5.51 36.57
CA TRP A 85 -0.69 5.71 35.52
C TRP A 85 -1.00 6.95 34.67
N SER A 86 -2.27 7.27 34.42
CA SER A 86 -2.63 8.49 33.67
C SER A 86 -2.20 9.78 34.37
N ILE A 87 -2.14 9.79 35.71
CA ILE A 87 -1.68 10.95 36.50
C ILE A 87 -0.17 11.08 36.35
N ILE A 88 0.56 9.97 36.55
CA ILE A 88 2.02 9.92 36.44
C ILE A 88 2.46 10.23 35.00
N TRP A 89 1.77 9.68 34.00
CA TRP A 89 2.04 9.94 32.59
C TRP A 89 1.96 11.43 32.23
N ARG A 90 0.97 12.15 32.76
CA ARG A 90 0.91 13.62 32.62
C ARG A 90 2.08 14.32 33.31
N GLN A 91 2.52 13.84 34.47
CA GLN A 91 3.68 14.40 35.18
C GLN A 91 4.99 14.17 34.41
N LEU A 92 5.18 12.99 33.83
CA LEU A 92 6.35 12.65 32.99
C LEU A 92 6.47 13.59 31.79
N TYR A 93 5.35 13.99 31.19
CA TYR A 93 5.33 15.00 30.13
C TYR A 93 5.80 16.37 30.61
N VAL A 94 5.32 16.82 31.77
CA VAL A 94 5.70 18.11 32.37
C VAL A 94 7.18 18.13 32.76
N GLN A 95 7.73 17.00 33.18
CA GLN A 95 9.13 16.82 33.56
C GLN A 95 10.07 16.56 32.36
N ASP A 96 9.56 16.58 31.12
CA ASP A 96 10.28 16.28 29.87
C ASP A 96 11.01 14.92 29.84
N ASN A 97 10.55 13.94 30.62
CA ASN A 97 11.07 12.57 30.58
C ASN A 97 10.42 11.79 29.42
N ARG A 98 10.89 12.05 28.20
CA ARG A 98 10.28 11.56 26.96
C ARG A 98 10.32 10.04 26.80
N GLU A 99 11.37 9.38 27.26
CA GLU A 99 11.51 7.93 27.14
C GLU A 99 10.48 7.20 28.01
N MET A 100 10.39 7.57 29.29
CA MET A 100 9.39 7.00 30.20
C MET A 100 7.96 7.37 29.78
N PHE A 101 7.75 8.62 29.33
CA PHE A 101 6.45 9.06 28.80
C PHE A 101 5.98 8.17 27.63
N ARG A 102 6.87 7.88 26.67
CA ARG A 102 6.56 6.99 25.53
C ARG A 102 6.35 5.57 26.01
N SER A 103 7.18 5.04 26.89
CA SER A 103 7.05 3.68 27.43
C SER A 103 5.69 3.47 28.10
N VAL A 104 5.34 4.34 29.06
CA VAL A 104 4.06 4.31 29.79
C VAL A 104 2.86 4.46 28.86
N ARG A 105 2.96 5.32 27.84
CA ARG A 105 1.90 5.47 26.81
C ARG A 105 1.59 4.15 26.11
N HIS A 106 2.62 3.42 25.65
CA HIS A 106 2.42 2.14 24.98
C HIS A 106 1.78 1.12 25.92
N MET A 107 2.24 1.04 27.17
CA MET A 107 1.65 0.12 28.14
C MET A 107 0.20 0.46 28.49
N ILE A 108 -0.16 1.75 28.55
CA ILE A 108 -1.55 2.19 28.72
C ILE A 108 -2.42 1.68 27.57
N TYR A 109 -1.94 1.80 26.32
CA TYR A 109 -2.70 1.30 25.16
C TYR A 109 -2.85 -0.22 25.17
N ASP A 110 -1.78 -0.96 25.47
CA ASP A 110 -1.82 -2.41 25.62
C ASP A 110 -2.89 -2.83 26.65
N LEU A 111 -2.90 -2.19 27.83
CA LEU A 111 -3.85 -2.48 28.89
C LEU A 111 -5.30 -2.12 28.53
N ILE A 112 -5.53 -1.02 27.80
CA ILE A 112 -6.87 -0.67 27.30
C ILE A 112 -7.38 -1.74 26.33
N GLU A 113 -6.52 -2.19 25.42
CA GLU A 113 -6.87 -3.23 24.44
C GLU A 113 -7.17 -4.56 25.14
N TRP A 114 -6.28 -5.02 26.03
CA TRP A 114 -6.50 -6.26 26.76
C TRP A 114 -7.72 -6.21 27.66
N ARG A 115 -8.02 -5.05 28.26
CA ARG A 115 -9.29 -4.84 28.99
C ARG A 115 -10.49 -5.02 28.07
N SER A 116 -10.44 -4.50 26.85
CA SER A 116 -11.51 -4.67 25.85
C SER A 116 -11.68 -6.13 25.44
N GLN A 117 -10.58 -6.86 25.25
CA GLN A 117 -10.59 -8.28 24.89
C GLN A 117 -11.14 -9.17 26.01
N ILE A 118 -10.81 -8.86 27.28
CA ILE A 118 -11.39 -9.59 28.42
C ILE A 118 -12.90 -9.32 28.53
N LEU A 119 -13.33 -8.08 28.27
CA LEU A 119 -14.75 -7.69 28.31
C LEU A 119 -15.57 -8.24 27.14
N SER A 120 -14.97 -8.54 26.00
CA SER A 120 -15.72 -9.04 24.84
C SER A 120 -16.27 -10.45 25.07
N GLY A 121 -15.67 -11.23 25.97
CA GLY A 121 -16.11 -12.60 26.28
C GLY A 121 -15.96 -13.58 25.11
N THR A 122 -15.25 -13.21 24.04
CA THR A 122 -15.09 -14.00 22.81
C THR A 122 -13.89 -14.94 22.82
N LEU A 123 -13.06 -14.89 23.87
CA LEU A 123 -11.82 -15.65 23.96
C LEU A 123 -12.06 -17.06 24.52
N PRO A 124 -11.42 -18.11 23.97
CA PRO A 124 -11.33 -19.42 24.59
C PRO A 124 -10.75 -19.36 26.01
N GLN A 125 -11.06 -20.34 26.87
CA GLN A 125 -10.58 -20.37 28.26
C GLN A 125 -9.04 -20.35 28.37
N ASP A 126 -8.34 -21.06 27.49
CA ASP A 126 -6.88 -21.12 27.49
C ASP A 126 -6.25 -19.77 27.12
N GLU A 127 -6.74 -19.15 26.05
CA GLU A 127 -6.31 -17.81 25.62
C GLU A 127 -6.63 -16.74 26.68
N LEU A 128 -7.78 -16.85 27.34
CA LEU A 128 -8.16 -15.95 28.43
C LEU A 128 -7.21 -16.11 29.62
N LYS A 129 -6.79 -17.34 29.97
CA LYS A 129 -5.85 -17.60 31.06
C LYS A 129 -4.46 -17.01 30.75
N GLU A 130 -3.99 -17.16 29.52
CA GLU A 130 -2.74 -16.54 29.08
C GLU A 130 -2.83 -15.00 29.07
N LEU A 131 -3.93 -14.45 28.58
CA LEU A 131 -4.16 -13.01 28.56
C LEU A 131 -4.19 -12.43 29.98
N LYS A 132 -4.86 -13.10 30.93
CA LYS A 132 -4.85 -12.69 32.34
C LYS A 132 -3.43 -12.61 32.90
N LYS A 133 -2.60 -13.64 32.70
CA LYS A 133 -1.20 -13.64 33.12
C LYS A 133 -0.37 -12.55 32.46
N LYS A 134 -0.66 -12.25 31.19
CA LYS A 134 0.03 -11.18 30.44
C LYS A 134 -0.33 -9.79 30.98
N VAL A 135 -1.61 -9.56 31.29
CA VAL A 135 -2.11 -8.31 31.87
C VAL A 135 -1.47 -8.06 33.23
N THR A 136 -1.53 -9.03 34.15
CA THR A 136 -0.98 -8.89 35.51
C THR A 136 0.52 -8.63 35.48
N ALA A 137 1.26 -9.41 34.69
CA ALA A 137 2.69 -9.21 34.49
C ALA A 137 3.06 -7.80 34.00
N LYS A 138 2.26 -7.23 33.10
CA LYS A 138 2.50 -5.88 32.56
C LYS A 138 2.19 -4.79 33.58
N ILE A 139 1.14 -4.97 34.39
CA ILE A 139 0.81 -4.08 35.52
C ILE A 139 1.95 -4.10 36.53
N ASP A 140 2.38 -5.28 36.96
CA ASP A 140 3.41 -5.44 37.99
C ASP A 140 4.75 -4.85 37.53
N TYR A 141 5.12 -5.09 36.27
CA TYR A 141 6.27 -4.45 35.63
C TYR A 141 6.14 -2.92 35.57
N GLY A 142 4.99 -2.42 35.12
CA GLY A 142 4.75 -0.99 35.00
C GLY A 142 4.75 -0.26 36.34
N ASN A 143 4.16 -0.87 37.38
CA ASN A 143 4.21 -0.36 38.74
C ASN A 143 5.65 -0.28 39.24
N ARG A 144 6.47 -1.31 38.99
CA ARG A 144 7.87 -1.30 39.39
C ARG A 144 8.69 -0.20 38.74
N ILE A 145 8.49 0.10 37.45
CA ILE A 145 9.24 1.18 36.78
C ILE A 145 8.71 2.57 37.10
N LEU A 146 7.48 2.67 37.60
CA LEU A 146 6.85 3.92 38.04
C LEU A 146 7.03 4.15 39.54
N ASP A 147 7.82 3.31 40.22
CA ASP A 147 8.02 3.30 41.68
C ASP A 147 6.71 3.27 42.47
N LEU A 148 5.75 2.46 42.01
CA LEU A 148 4.49 2.15 42.69
C LEU A 148 4.58 0.83 43.46
N ASP A 149 3.62 0.63 44.36
CA ASP A 149 3.51 -0.59 45.17
C ASP A 149 3.27 -1.84 44.31
N LEU A 150 4.00 -2.92 44.64
CA LEU A 150 3.86 -4.22 43.99
C LEU A 150 2.69 -5.00 44.60
N VAL A 151 1.78 -5.47 43.75
CA VAL A 151 0.64 -6.29 44.16
C VAL A 151 1.04 -7.76 44.13
N VAL A 152 0.80 -8.48 45.23
CA VAL A 152 1.14 -9.90 45.36
C VAL A 152 -0.05 -10.76 44.94
N ARG A 153 0.20 -11.80 44.13
CA ARG A 153 -0.84 -12.62 43.49
C ARG A 153 -0.71 -14.10 43.81
N ASP A 154 -1.82 -14.82 43.68
CA ASP A 154 -1.87 -16.29 43.69
C ASP A 154 -1.49 -16.90 42.32
N GLU A 155 -1.50 -18.24 42.21
CA GLU A 155 -1.18 -18.95 40.96
C GLU A 155 -2.18 -18.69 39.81
N ASP A 156 -3.41 -18.27 40.16
CA ASP A 156 -4.49 -17.96 39.24
C ASP A 156 -4.51 -16.48 38.81
N GLY A 157 -3.63 -15.66 39.40
CA GLY A 157 -3.45 -14.24 39.09
C GLY A 157 -4.36 -13.30 39.89
N ASN A 158 -5.07 -13.80 40.91
CA ASN A 158 -5.87 -12.97 41.80
C ASN A 158 -4.99 -12.33 42.88
N ILE A 159 -5.44 -11.19 43.40
CA ILE A 159 -4.74 -10.46 44.48
C ILE A 159 -4.87 -11.26 45.78
N LEU A 160 -3.75 -11.49 46.46
CA LEU A 160 -3.74 -12.15 47.77
C LEU A 160 -4.32 -11.22 48.84
N ASP A 161 -5.30 -11.72 49.59
CA ASP A 161 -5.86 -11.01 50.74
C ASP A 161 -4.93 -11.17 51.97
N PRO A 162 -4.38 -10.07 52.52
CA PRO A 162 -3.55 -10.11 53.73
C PRO A 162 -4.26 -10.65 54.97
N GLU A 163 -5.60 -10.57 55.04
CA GLU A 163 -6.37 -11.07 56.18
C GLU A 163 -6.58 -12.59 56.13
N GLN A 164 -6.58 -13.17 54.92
CA GLN A 164 -6.75 -14.61 54.71
C GLN A 164 -5.42 -15.35 54.57
N THR A 165 -4.36 -14.65 54.19
CA THR A 165 -3.05 -15.25 53.88
C THR A 165 -2.09 -15.11 55.07
N SER A 166 -1.40 -16.20 55.44
CA SER A 166 -0.37 -16.14 56.49
C SER A 166 0.72 -15.13 56.13
N THR A 167 1.21 -14.36 57.11
CA THR A 167 2.27 -13.35 56.93
C THR A 167 3.53 -13.93 56.27
N ILE A 168 3.89 -15.18 56.59
CA ILE A 168 5.06 -15.85 56.03
C ILE A 168 4.83 -16.21 54.55
N SER A 169 3.65 -16.71 54.20
CA SER A 169 3.31 -17.01 52.80
C SER A 169 3.23 -15.73 51.97
N LEU A 170 2.68 -14.65 52.52
CA LEU A 170 2.60 -13.35 51.85
C LEU A 170 4.00 -12.79 51.58
N PHE A 171 4.91 -12.87 52.57
CA PHE A 171 6.30 -12.46 52.40
C PHE A 171 7.03 -13.27 51.32
N ARG A 172 6.86 -14.60 51.31
CA ARG A 172 7.46 -15.47 50.27
C ARG A 172 6.92 -15.14 48.88
N ALA A 173 5.61 -14.94 48.76
CA ALA A 173 4.97 -14.58 47.50
C ALA A 173 5.47 -13.20 47.02
N HIS A 174 5.65 -12.24 47.92
CA HIS A 174 6.28 -10.95 47.61
C HIS A 174 7.73 -11.10 47.13
N GLU A 175 8.54 -11.94 47.79
CA GLU A 175 9.93 -12.19 47.38
C GLU A 175 10.00 -12.80 45.98
N ILE A 176 9.13 -13.76 45.67
CA ILE A 176 9.03 -14.38 44.35
C ILE A 176 8.60 -13.35 43.30
N ALA A 177 7.54 -12.58 43.57
CA ALA A 177 7.05 -11.56 42.65
C ALA A 177 8.12 -10.49 42.37
N SER A 178 8.83 -10.02 43.41
CA SER A 178 9.90 -9.05 43.27
C SER A 178 11.05 -9.58 42.40
N LYS A 179 11.48 -10.84 42.62
CA LYS A 179 12.52 -11.48 41.81
C LYS A 179 12.11 -11.60 40.34
N GLN A 180 10.89 -12.06 40.06
CA GLN A 180 10.38 -12.21 38.70
C GLN A 180 10.31 -10.87 37.94
N VAL A 181 9.95 -9.78 38.63
CA VAL A 181 9.93 -8.45 38.01
C VAL A 181 11.35 -7.93 37.78
N GLU A 182 12.28 -8.19 38.70
CA GLU A 182 13.69 -7.81 38.56
C GLU A 182 14.40 -8.55 37.42
N GLU A 183 14.16 -9.85 37.28
CA GLU A 183 14.64 -10.66 36.15
C GLU A 183 14.13 -10.09 34.81
N ARG A 184 12.84 -9.77 34.71
CA ARG A 184 12.28 -9.12 33.51
C ARG A 184 12.88 -7.76 33.23
N LEU A 185 13.19 -6.96 34.25
CA LEU A 185 13.87 -5.67 34.08
C LEU A 185 15.28 -5.84 33.54
N LEU A 186 16.00 -6.87 33.97
CA LEU A 186 17.33 -7.22 33.45
C LEU A 186 17.24 -7.74 32.00
N GLU A 187 16.26 -8.59 31.71
CA GLU A 187 15.97 -9.04 30.35
C GLU A 187 15.66 -7.86 29.41
N GLU A 188 14.85 -6.89 29.84
CA GLU A 188 14.53 -5.75 29.01
C GLU A 188 15.70 -4.78 28.84
N LYS A 189 16.52 -4.58 29.89
CA LYS A 189 17.76 -3.79 29.78
C LYS A 189 18.76 -4.43 28.83
N SER A 190 18.91 -5.75 28.87
CA SER A 190 19.78 -6.50 27.96
C SER A 190 19.22 -6.58 26.52
N GLN A 191 17.90 -6.61 26.37
CA GLN A 191 17.25 -6.46 25.06
C GLN A 191 17.45 -5.04 24.50
N LYS A 192 17.30 -4.00 25.33
CA LYS A 192 17.51 -2.58 24.95
C LYS A 192 18.94 -2.29 24.49
N GLN A 193 19.94 -2.87 25.16
CA GLN A 193 21.35 -2.75 24.76
C GLN A 193 21.68 -3.55 23.48
N ASN A 194 20.89 -4.55 23.12
CA ASN A 194 21.05 -5.37 21.92
C ASN A 194 20.07 -4.99 20.79
N ILE A 195 19.31 -3.89 20.88
CA ILE A 195 18.31 -3.52 19.86
C ILE A 195 18.95 -3.41 18.48
N ASP A 196 20.13 -2.79 18.36
CA ASP A 196 20.78 -2.60 17.06
C ASP A 196 21.29 -3.92 16.48
N ILE A 197 21.86 -4.80 17.30
CA ILE A 197 22.40 -6.10 16.88
C ILE A 197 21.26 -7.08 16.54
N ASN A 198 20.21 -7.12 17.36
CA ASN A 198 19.08 -8.03 17.18
C ASN A 198 18.12 -7.53 16.09
N ARG A 199 18.02 -6.20 15.86
CA ARG A 199 17.40 -5.65 14.65
C ARG A 199 18.22 -6.01 13.44
N GLN A 200 19.53 -5.75 13.40
CA GLN A 200 20.37 -6.13 12.26
C GLN A 200 20.30 -7.64 11.98
N ALA A 201 20.22 -8.49 13.01
CA ALA A 201 20.00 -9.93 12.85
C ALA A 201 18.61 -10.28 12.31
N LYS A 202 17.53 -9.61 12.76
CA LYS A 202 16.18 -9.77 12.20
C LYS A 202 16.09 -9.23 10.76
N PHE A 203 16.71 -8.09 10.45
CA PHE A 203 16.82 -7.52 9.11
C PHE A 203 17.72 -8.38 8.20
N ALA A 204 18.70 -9.12 8.75
CA ALA A 204 19.49 -10.07 7.98
C ALA A 204 18.76 -11.40 7.73
N ALA A 205 17.86 -11.80 8.64
CA ALA A 205 17.11 -13.05 8.56
C ALA A 205 15.76 -12.93 7.82
N THR A 206 15.20 -11.72 7.68
CA THR A 206 13.90 -11.52 7.05
C THR A 206 14.07 -11.31 5.53
N PRO A 207 13.45 -12.16 4.68
CA PRO A 207 13.66 -12.08 3.23
C PRO A 207 12.82 -11.01 2.52
N SER A 208 11.86 -10.39 3.21
CA SER A 208 10.93 -9.42 2.65
C SER A 208 10.74 -8.22 3.59
N PHE A 209 10.70 -7.03 3.01
CA PHE A 209 10.48 -5.77 3.71
C PHE A 209 9.34 -5.01 3.08
N ALA A 210 8.74 -4.13 3.87
CA ALA A 210 7.75 -3.20 3.39
C ALA A 210 8.02 -1.77 3.89
N LEU A 211 7.77 -0.79 3.04
CA LEU A 211 7.83 0.62 3.41
C LEU A 211 6.41 1.12 3.70
N PHE A 212 6.13 1.43 4.96
CA PHE A 212 4.91 2.11 5.37
C PHE A 212 5.03 3.61 5.10
N VAL A 213 3.99 4.17 4.49
CA VAL A 213 3.87 5.58 4.13
C VAL A 213 2.53 6.10 4.61
N ASN A 214 2.54 7.22 5.33
CA ASN A 214 1.32 7.92 5.73
C ASN A 214 1.40 9.37 5.27
N LEU A 215 0.50 9.74 4.35
CA LEU A 215 0.39 11.08 3.81
C LEU A 215 -0.39 11.94 4.80
N LYS A 216 0.29 12.91 5.42
CA LYS A 216 -0.30 13.81 6.40
C LYS A 216 -1.01 15.00 5.75
N ASN A 217 -0.38 15.62 4.75
CA ASN A 217 -0.92 16.81 4.11
C ASN A 217 -0.29 17.09 2.73
N VAL A 218 -1.04 17.78 1.87
CA VAL A 218 -0.58 18.29 0.56
C VAL A 218 -0.72 19.81 0.55
N VAL A 219 0.40 20.53 0.55
CA VAL A 219 0.47 22.00 0.67
C VAL A 219 0.69 22.66 -0.71
N CYS A 220 0.02 22.15 -1.74
CA CYS A 220 0.16 22.65 -3.11
C CYS A 220 -1.05 23.50 -3.52
N LYS A 221 -0.83 24.66 -4.15
CA LYS A 221 -1.91 25.53 -4.65
C LYS A 221 -2.39 25.05 -6.03
N ILE A 222 -3.14 23.96 -6.05
CA ILE A 222 -3.59 23.30 -7.30
C ILE A 222 -4.75 24.08 -7.94
N GLY A 223 -5.76 24.48 -7.15
CA GLY A 223 -6.92 25.25 -7.63
C GLY A 223 -7.99 24.45 -8.38
N GLU A 224 -7.75 23.16 -8.64
CA GLU A 224 -8.68 22.19 -9.24
C GLU A 224 -8.56 20.86 -8.48
N ASP A 225 -9.41 19.89 -8.81
CA ASP A 225 -9.24 18.53 -8.34
C ASP A 225 -7.92 17.94 -8.86
N ALA A 226 -7.31 17.05 -8.09
CA ALA A 226 -6.06 16.41 -8.46
C ALA A 226 -5.97 14.95 -8.03
N GLU A 227 -5.10 14.23 -8.71
CA GLU A 227 -4.66 12.88 -8.40
C GLU A 227 -3.20 12.95 -7.96
N VAL A 228 -2.91 12.45 -6.76
CA VAL A 228 -1.56 12.33 -6.21
C VAL A 228 -1.15 10.87 -6.32
N LEU A 229 -0.18 10.59 -7.17
CA LEU A 229 0.38 9.27 -7.44
C LEU A 229 1.71 9.14 -6.70
N MET A 230 1.83 8.18 -5.81
CA MET A 230 3.04 7.94 -5.00
C MET A 230 3.68 6.60 -5.34
N SER A 231 4.97 6.57 -5.63
CA SER A 231 5.67 5.35 -6.06
C SER A 231 7.15 5.37 -5.69
N LEU A 232 7.75 4.19 -5.58
CA LEU A 232 9.20 4.01 -5.46
C LEU A 232 9.86 4.01 -6.84
N TYR A 233 10.96 4.75 -6.98
CA TYR A 233 11.67 4.95 -8.23
C TYR A 233 13.17 4.70 -8.06
N ASP A 234 13.75 3.99 -9.03
CA ASP A 234 15.20 3.82 -9.15
C ASP A 234 15.77 4.87 -10.12
N PRO A 235 16.59 5.82 -9.63
CA PRO A 235 17.23 6.81 -10.49
C PRO A 235 18.27 6.25 -11.47
N HIS A 236 18.93 5.14 -11.14
CA HIS A 236 19.98 4.54 -11.98
C HIS A 236 19.38 3.86 -13.20
N GLU A 237 18.36 3.03 -12.99
CA GLU A 237 17.64 2.35 -14.08
C GLU A 237 16.60 3.25 -14.76
N SER A 238 16.30 4.40 -14.16
CA SER A 238 15.20 5.30 -14.56
C SER A 238 13.85 4.60 -14.67
N LYS A 239 13.55 3.69 -13.73
CA LYS A 239 12.34 2.86 -13.71
C LYS A 239 11.65 2.90 -12.35
N PHE A 240 10.33 2.75 -12.37
CA PHE A 240 9.54 2.59 -11.15
C PHE A 240 9.67 1.15 -10.62
N ILE A 241 9.84 1.03 -9.31
CA ILE A 241 9.99 -0.25 -8.60
C ILE A 241 8.64 -0.76 -8.13
N SER A 242 7.72 0.13 -7.74
CA SER A 242 6.43 -0.23 -7.15
C SER A 242 5.25 0.24 -7.99
N GLU A 243 4.07 -0.32 -7.69
CA GLU A 243 2.80 0.25 -8.11
C GLU A 243 2.62 1.69 -7.58
N ASN A 244 1.76 2.46 -8.25
CA ASN A 244 1.35 3.78 -7.78
C ASN A 244 0.35 3.64 -6.64
N TYR A 245 0.52 4.36 -5.54
CA TYR A 245 -0.53 4.61 -4.56
C TYR A 245 -1.27 5.90 -4.94
N LEU A 246 -2.58 5.79 -5.22
CA LEU A 246 -3.39 6.89 -5.77
C LEU A 246 -4.27 7.52 -4.68
N VAL A 247 -4.14 8.84 -4.52
CA VAL A 247 -5.00 9.64 -3.64
C VAL A 247 -5.70 10.73 -4.45
N ARG A 248 -7.04 10.77 -4.39
CA ARG A 248 -7.85 11.81 -5.04
C ARG A 248 -8.01 13.02 -4.12
N TRP A 249 -7.44 14.15 -4.52
CA TRP A 249 -7.46 15.42 -3.81
C TRP A 249 -8.51 16.37 -4.42
N SER A 250 -9.33 17.00 -3.59
CA SER A 250 -10.36 17.94 -4.04
C SER A 250 -9.80 19.36 -4.24
N SER A 251 -10.47 20.15 -5.06
CA SER A 251 -10.20 21.59 -5.23
C SER A 251 -10.31 22.41 -3.94
N SER A 252 -11.03 21.90 -2.92
CA SER A 252 -11.13 22.50 -1.58
C SER A 252 -9.90 22.26 -0.70
N GLY A 253 -8.89 21.51 -1.17
CA GLY A 253 -7.67 21.24 -0.39
C GLY A 253 -7.80 20.10 0.61
N LEU A 254 -8.84 19.27 0.49
CA LEU A 254 -9.06 18.06 1.27
C LEU A 254 -9.19 16.83 0.34
N PRO A 255 -8.88 15.60 0.79
CA PRO A 255 -9.27 14.39 0.08
C PRO A 255 -10.77 14.38 -0.31
N LYS A 256 -11.11 13.85 -1.50
CA LYS A 256 -12.51 13.81 -1.98
C LYS A 256 -13.41 12.89 -1.16
N ASP A 257 -12.86 11.80 -0.61
CA ASP A 257 -13.57 10.90 0.29
C ASP A 257 -13.32 11.28 1.75
N ILE A 258 -14.37 11.76 2.41
CA ILE A 258 -14.36 12.13 3.83
C ILE A 258 -14.10 10.89 4.70
N ASP A 259 -14.57 9.71 4.29
CA ASP A 259 -14.32 8.44 4.99
C ASP A 259 -12.85 7.99 4.92
N ARG A 260 -12.08 8.48 3.92
CA ARG A 260 -10.65 8.19 3.75
C ARG A 260 -9.73 9.23 4.40
N LEU A 261 -10.26 10.31 4.96
CA LEU A 261 -9.47 11.34 5.68
C LEU A 261 -8.62 10.77 6.82
N HIS A 262 -9.14 9.73 7.49
CA HIS A 262 -8.45 9.08 8.60
C HIS A 262 -7.49 7.97 8.15
N ASN A 263 -7.44 7.63 6.86
CA ASN A 263 -6.67 6.51 6.33
C ASN A 263 -5.92 6.82 5.01
N LEU A 264 -5.09 7.86 5.00
CA LEU A 264 -4.14 8.12 3.92
C LEU A 264 -2.84 7.31 4.07
N ARG A 265 -2.98 6.01 4.34
CA ARG A 265 -1.87 5.10 4.64
C ARG A 265 -1.71 4.08 3.53
N ALA A 266 -0.47 3.85 3.12
CA ALA A 266 -0.10 2.81 2.19
C ALA A 266 1.12 2.04 2.67
N VAL A 267 1.17 0.76 2.33
CA VAL A 267 2.33 -0.11 2.56
C VAL A 267 2.84 -0.56 1.20
N PHE A 268 4.09 -0.21 0.92
CA PHE A 268 4.80 -0.71 -0.25
C PHE A 268 5.45 -2.05 0.10
N THR A 269 4.93 -3.16 -0.41
CA THR A 269 5.35 -4.53 -0.04
C THR A 269 6.32 -5.15 -1.05
N ASP A 270 6.82 -6.35 -0.72
CA ASP A 270 7.61 -7.20 -1.60
C ASP A 270 9.00 -6.64 -1.95
N LEU A 271 9.56 -5.79 -1.07
CA LEU A 271 10.92 -5.28 -1.21
C LEU A 271 11.91 -6.33 -0.71
N GLY A 272 12.79 -6.78 -1.60
CA GLY A 272 13.76 -7.83 -1.31
C GLY A 272 15.14 -7.30 -0.93
N SER A 273 16.06 -8.20 -0.62
CA SER A 273 17.43 -7.85 -0.21
C SER A 273 18.21 -7.07 -1.29
N LYS A 274 17.96 -7.33 -2.57
CA LYS A 274 18.53 -6.56 -3.69
C LYS A 274 18.03 -5.14 -3.74
N ASP A 275 16.76 -4.90 -3.41
CA ASP A 275 16.20 -3.56 -3.43
C ASP A 275 16.83 -2.74 -2.31
N LEU A 276 17.04 -3.33 -1.13
CA LEU A 276 17.78 -2.69 -0.03
C LEU A 276 19.25 -2.41 -0.39
N LYS A 277 19.88 -3.25 -1.22
CA LYS A 277 21.27 -3.06 -1.66
C LYS A 277 21.43 -2.03 -2.79
N ARG A 278 20.35 -1.47 -3.33
CA ARG A 278 20.45 -0.44 -4.37
C ARG A 278 21.16 0.79 -3.82
N GLU A 279 21.99 1.42 -4.65
CA GLU A 279 22.76 2.61 -4.26
C GLU A 279 21.83 3.77 -3.88
N LYS A 280 20.69 3.91 -4.57
CA LYS A 280 19.73 4.98 -4.33
C LYS A 280 18.30 4.56 -4.66
N ILE A 281 17.37 4.84 -3.74
CA ILE A 281 15.92 4.73 -3.95
C ILE A 281 15.27 6.07 -3.66
N SER A 282 14.50 6.56 -4.62
CA SER A 282 13.74 7.81 -4.49
C SER A 282 12.26 7.52 -4.36
N PHE A 283 11.61 8.20 -3.41
CA PHE A 283 10.16 8.25 -3.30
C PHE A 283 9.65 9.42 -4.13
N VAL A 284 8.80 9.11 -5.12
CA VAL A 284 8.30 10.08 -6.11
C VAL A 284 6.81 10.26 -5.92
N CYS A 285 6.37 11.51 -5.86
CA CYS A 285 4.97 11.91 -5.89
C CYS A 285 4.71 12.70 -7.18
N GLN A 286 3.89 12.16 -8.08
CA GLN A 286 3.41 12.87 -9.27
C GLN A 286 2.04 13.47 -8.97
N ILE A 287 1.84 14.74 -9.31
CA ILE A 287 0.54 15.40 -9.17
C ILE A 287 -0.02 15.65 -10.57
N VAL A 288 -1.21 15.12 -10.80
CA VAL A 288 -1.99 15.29 -12.04
C VAL A 288 -3.25 16.06 -11.69
N ARG A 289 -3.46 17.22 -12.30
CA ARG A 289 -4.70 18.01 -12.12
C ARG A 289 -5.80 17.47 -13.03
N VAL A 290 -7.02 17.43 -12.53
CA VAL A 290 -8.21 16.96 -13.24
C VAL A 290 -9.20 18.11 -13.34
N GLY A 291 -9.37 18.65 -14.54
CA GLY A 291 -10.10 19.91 -14.70
C GLY A 291 -10.32 20.33 -16.15
N ARG A 292 -10.26 21.64 -16.39
CA ARG A 292 -10.58 22.26 -17.69
C ARG A 292 -9.32 22.48 -18.51
N MET A 293 -9.30 22.19 -19.82
CA MET A 293 -8.07 22.27 -20.64
C MET A 293 -7.33 23.61 -20.52
N GLU A 294 -8.05 24.74 -20.56
CA GLU A 294 -7.52 26.10 -20.39
C GLU A 294 -7.92 26.71 -19.03
N LEU A 295 -6.97 27.39 -18.38
CA LEU A 295 -7.15 28.06 -17.09
C LEU A 295 -7.61 29.52 -17.20
N ARG A 296 -7.88 30.02 -18.41
CA ARG A 296 -8.33 31.42 -18.58
C ARG A 296 -9.79 31.58 -18.20
N ASP A 297 -10.08 32.58 -17.38
CA ASP A 297 -11.44 33.05 -17.09
C ASP A 297 -11.99 33.81 -18.32
N ASN A 298 -12.35 33.08 -19.36
CA ASN A 298 -13.21 33.62 -20.41
C ASN A 298 -14.66 33.38 -19.99
N ASN A 299 -15.44 34.45 -19.84
CA ASN A 299 -16.87 34.48 -19.48
C ASN A 299 -17.82 33.78 -20.50
N THR A 300 -17.31 32.86 -21.32
CA THR A 300 -18.08 32.06 -22.26
C THR A 300 -18.45 30.71 -21.63
N ARG A 301 -19.76 30.45 -21.54
CA ARG A 301 -20.44 29.35 -20.82
C ARG A 301 -20.16 27.91 -21.33
N LYS A 302 -19.01 27.61 -21.95
CA LYS A 302 -18.63 26.24 -22.35
C LYS A 302 -17.18 25.91 -22.02
N LEU A 303 -16.96 25.27 -20.87
CA LEU A 303 -15.63 24.91 -20.38
C LEU A 303 -15.52 23.39 -20.28
N THR A 304 -14.46 22.80 -20.84
CA THR A 304 -14.16 21.37 -20.73
C THR A 304 -14.05 20.94 -19.27
N SER A 305 -14.36 19.68 -18.94
CA SER A 305 -14.27 19.16 -17.57
C SER A 305 -13.73 17.74 -17.54
N GLY A 306 -13.04 17.36 -16.47
CA GLY A 306 -12.58 15.99 -16.24
C GLY A 306 -11.33 15.57 -17.04
N LEU A 307 -10.55 16.52 -17.55
CA LEU A 307 -9.32 16.24 -18.32
C LEU A 307 -8.11 16.16 -17.38
N ARG A 308 -7.37 15.04 -17.46
CA ARG A 308 -6.14 14.80 -16.68
C ARG A 308 -4.96 15.50 -17.35
N ARG A 309 -4.25 16.36 -16.60
CA ARG A 309 -3.12 17.16 -17.08
C ARG A 309 -2.00 17.14 -16.04
N PRO A 310 -0.73 17.14 -16.45
CA PRO A 310 0.38 17.09 -15.51
C PRO A 310 0.48 18.43 -14.78
N PHE A 311 0.68 18.40 -13.47
CA PHE A 311 0.86 19.61 -12.64
C PHE A 311 2.31 19.75 -12.15
N GLY A 312 2.90 18.67 -11.67
CA GLY A 312 4.30 18.66 -11.26
C GLY A 312 4.67 17.40 -10.47
N VAL A 313 5.87 17.43 -9.89
CA VAL A 313 6.48 16.28 -9.22
C VAL A 313 7.13 16.72 -7.91
N ALA A 314 7.04 15.89 -6.88
CA ALA A 314 7.83 16.00 -5.66
C ALA A 314 8.68 14.73 -5.50
N VAL A 315 9.95 14.84 -5.13
CA VAL A 315 10.86 13.69 -5.00
C VAL A 315 11.66 13.80 -3.70
N MET A 316 11.83 12.68 -3.00
CA MET A 316 12.68 12.57 -1.82
C MET A 316 13.55 11.32 -1.90
N ASP A 317 14.79 11.43 -1.43
CA ASP A 317 15.65 10.26 -1.23
C ASP A 317 15.24 9.52 0.05
N VAL A 318 14.93 8.23 -0.08
CA VAL A 318 14.48 7.37 1.03
C VAL A 318 15.47 6.26 1.35
N THR A 319 16.65 6.29 0.74
CA THR A 319 17.68 5.24 0.86
C THR A 319 18.08 4.98 2.30
N ASP A 320 18.27 6.01 3.12
CA ASP A 320 18.64 5.86 4.53
C ASP A 320 17.51 5.28 5.41
N ILE A 321 16.26 5.53 5.04
CA ILE A 321 15.07 5.00 5.73
C ILE A 321 14.90 3.53 5.35
N ILE A 322 15.05 3.18 4.07
CA ILE A 322 14.98 1.80 3.57
C ILE A 322 16.15 0.95 4.07
N ASN A 323 17.31 1.55 4.31
CA ASN A 323 18.45 0.88 4.96
C ASN A 323 18.31 0.77 6.49
N GLY A 324 17.21 1.26 7.07
CA GLY A 324 16.96 1.19 8.51
C GLY A 324 17.90 2.04 9.37
N LYS A 325 18.63 3.00 8.78
CA LYS A 325 19.53 3.91 9.53
C LYS A 325 18.76 4.99 10.29
N VAL A 326 17.53 5.28 9.87
CA VAL A 326 16.65 6.29 10.47
C VAL A 326 15.34 5.61 10.85
N ASP A 327 15.08 5.50 12.16
CA ASP A 327 13.84 4.92 12.70
C ASP A 327 13.22 5.87 13.72
N ASP A 328 12.49 6.86 13.21
CA ASP A 328 11.70 7.77 14.04
C ASP A 328 10.26 7.77 13.51
N GLU A 329 9.38 7.06 14.22
CA GLU A 329 8.00 6.78 13.82
C GLU A 329 7.16 8.05 13.61
N ASP A 330 7.49 9.12 14.35
CA ASP A 330 6.74 10.38 14.36
C ASP A 330 7.40 11.46 13.50
N LYS A 331 8.55 11.18 12.88
CA LYS A 331 9.26 12.18 12.09
C LYS A 331 8.51 12.48 10.79
N GLN A 332 8.05 13.72 10.69
CA GLN A 332 7.41 14.23 9.48
C GLN A 332 8.48 14.70 8.49
N HIS A 333 8.40 14.19 7.27
CA HIS A 333 9.24 14.56 6.16
C HIS A 333 8.49 15.50 5.23
N PHE A 334 9.11 16.63 4.91
CA PHE A 334 8.61 17.57 3.91
C PHE A 334 9.26 17.28 2.56
N ILE A 335 8.46 16.90 1.57
CA ILE A 335 8.90 16.64 0.20
C ILE A 335 8.64 17.90 -0.64
N PRO A 336 9.69 18.58 -1.13
CA PRO A 336 9.54 19.81 -1.90
C PRO A 336 8.88 19.53 -3.26
N PHE A 337 7.88 20.34 -3.60
CA PHE A 337 7.17 20.23 -4.88
C PHE A 337 7.83 21.09 -5.95
N GLN A 338 8.05 20.51 -7.13
CA GLN A 338 8.51 21.19 -8.33
C GLN A 338 7.37 21.24 -9.38
N PRO A 339 6.83 22.44 -9.68
CA PRO A 339 5.84 22.59 -10.74
C PRO A 339 6.45 22.35 -12.12
N LEU A 340 5.62 21.84 -13.04
CA LEU A 340 5.93 21.80 -14.47
C LEU A 340 5.77 23.22 -15.05
N ALA A 341 6.75 23.71 -15.83
CA ALA A 341 6.84 25.11 -16.30
C ALA A 341 5.70 25.63 -17.20
N LEU A 342 4.63 24.86 -17.42
CA LEU A 342 3.55 25.22 -18.34
C LEU A 342 2.78 26.50 -17.93
N ASP A 343 2.82 26.90 -16.66
CA ASP A 343 1.95 27.95 -16.12
C ASP A 343 2.60 29.35 -15.96
N ASP A 344 3.93 29.50 -16.06
CA ASP A 344 4.59 30.82 -15.88
C ASP A 344 4.36 31.78 -17.08
N ALA A 345 4.09 31.24 -18.27
CA ALA A 345 3.76 32.06 -19.44
C ALA A 345 2.35 32.71 -19.35
N ILE A 346 1.46 32.21 -18.48
CA ILE A 346 0.07 32.69 -18.38
C ILE A 346 -0.11 33.67 -17.21
N ARG A 347 0.71 33.61 -16.15
CA ARG A 347 0.54 34.49 -14.97
C ARG A 347 1.32 35.80 -15.01
N HIS A 348 2.35 35.95 -15.84
CA HIS A 348 3.18 37.17 -15.84
C HIS A 348 3.26 37.84 -17.22
N LYS A 349 2.21 38.59 -17.59
CA LYS A 349 2.35 39.67 -18.56
C LYS A 349 1.67 40.96 -18.13
N GLN A 350 2.14 41.55 -17.02
CA GLN A 350 2.17 43.00 -16.68
C GLN A 350 2.84 43.08 -15.28
N LEU A 351 3.83 43.89 -14.91
CA LEU A 351 4.44 45.15 -15.37
C LEU A 351 5.92 45.16 -14.91
N ASN A 352 6.72 46.00 -15.57
CA ASN A 352 8.09 46.43 -15.26
C ASN A 352 8.54 46.29 -13.79
N ILE A 353 9.67 45.61 -13.55
CA ILE A 353 10.90 46.13 -12.90
C ILE A 353 11.94 44.99 -12.86
N SER A 354 13.18 45.37 -13.15
CA SER A 354 14.40 44.56 -13.18
C SER A 354 14.55 43.50 -12.07
N SER A 355 14.67 42.23 -12.44
CA SER A 355 15.48 41.26 -11.67
C SER A 355 16.23 40.33 -12.62
N ARG A 356 17.56 40.52 -12.69
CA ARG A 356 18.52 39.69 -13.44
C ARG A 356 18.75 38.32 -12.78
N PHE A 357 17.69 37.54 -12.56
CA PHE A 357 17.81 36.12 -12.21
C PHE A 357 16.78 35.33 -13.01
N SER A 358 17.25 34.77 -14.13
CA SER A 358 16.48 33.90 -15.02
C SER A 358 16.19 32.57 -14.30
N PRO A 359 14.92 32.13 -14.16
CA PRO A 359 14.61 30.80 -13.61
C PRO A 359 14.89 29.74 -14.69
N ARG A 360 16.16 29.35 -14.82
CA ARG A 360 16.59 28.25 -15.70
C ARG A 360 16.43 26.91 -14.97
N VAL A 361 15.23 26.30 -14.93
CA VAL A 361 15.16 24.85 -14.58
C VAL A 361 14.13 24.05 -15.38
N ALA A 362 13.08 24.64 -15.96
CA ALA A 362 12.14 23.85 -16.76
C ALA A 362 11.86 24.50 -18.13
N GLY A 363 12.11 23.73 -19.18
CA GLY A 363 11.88 24.12 -20.57
C GLY A 363 10.40 23.96 -20.93
N GLU A 364 9.96 24.68 -21.96
CA GLU A 364 8.56 24.76 -22.42
C GLU A 364 7.96 23.40 -22.92
N ASN A 365 8.69 22.29 -22.82
CA ASN A 365 8.29 20.94 -23.24
C ASN A 365 8.73 19.82 -22.27
N ASP A 366 8.87 20.10 -20.97
CA ASP A 366 9.30 19.08 -20.02
C ASP A 366 8.18 18.06 -19.71
N PHE A 367 8.54 16.76 -19.68
CA PHE A 367 7.67 15.66 -19.26
C PHE A 367 7.89 15.33 -17.78
N LEU A 368 6.90 14.69 -17.12
CA LEU A 368 7.01 14.32 -15.70
C LEU A 368 8.29 13.53 -15.40
N GLN A 369 8.63 12.56 -16.25
CA GLN A 369 9.86 11.75 -16.13
C GLN A 369 11.14 12.59 -16.16
N THR A 370 11.18 13.59 -17.05
CA THR A 370 12.34 14.49 -17.18
C THR A 370 12.48 15.37 -15.94
N VAL A 371 11.36 15.84 -15.37
CA VAL A 371 11.38 16.62 -14.12
C VAL A 371 11.84 15.78 -12.94
N ILE A 372 11.39 14.52 -12.83
CA ILE A 372 11.85 13.59 -11.78
C ILE A 372 13.39 13.54 -11.77
N ASN A 373 14.00 13.23 -12.92
CA ASN A 373 15.44 13.10 -13.04
C ASN A 373 16.18 14.43 -12.78
N LYS A 374 15.61 15.57 -13.23
CA LYS A 374 16.16 16.90 -12.94
C LYS A 374 16.14 17.22 -11.44
N VAL A 375 15.05 16.94 -10.73
CA VAL A 375 14.92 17.17 -9.29
C VAL A 375 15.92 16.32 -8.52
N ILE A 376 16.07 15.04 -8.90
CA ILE A 376 17.04 14.13 -8.28
C ILE A 376 18.48 14.64 -8.48
N ALA A 377 18.79 15.23 -9.64
CA ALA A 377 20.10 15.80 -9.93
C ALA A 377 20.35 17.16 -9.25
N ALA A 378 19.31 17.98 -9.07
CA ALA A 378 19.43 19.35 -8.58
C ALA A 378 19.75 19.46 -7.08
N LYS A 379 19.53 18.39 -6.28
CA LYS A 379 19.69 18.29 -4.82
C LYS A 379 18.85 19.27 -3.98
N GLU A 380 18.63 20.50 -4.42
CA GLU A 380 17.76 21.49 -3.79
C GLU A 380 16.75 22.05 -4.80
N VAL A 381 15.50 22.15 -4.37
CA VAL A 381 14.36 22.64 -5.16
C VAL A 381 13.86 23.93 -4.53
N ASN A 382 13.73 25.00 -5.31
CA ASN A 382 13.10 26.23 -4.82
C ASN A 382 11.57 26.07 -4.77
N HIS A 383 11.10 25.47 -3.69
CA HIS A 383 9.72 25.02 -3.55
C HIS A 383 8.74 26.12 -3.07
N LYS A 384 9.22 27.33 -2.70
CA LYS A 384 8.37 28.46 -2.24
C LYS A 384 7.31 28.06 -1.18
N GLY A 385 7.63 27.09 -0.32
CA GLY A 385 6.71 26.54 0.69
C GLY A 385 5.66 25.53 0.19
N GLN A 386 5.68 25.11 -1.07
CA GLN A 386 4.80 24.08 -1.63
C GLN A 386 5.44 22.69 -1.53
N GLY A 387 4.67 21.69 -1.11
CA GLY A 387 5.20 20.34 -0.91
C GLY A 387 4.18 19.38 -0.31
N LEU A 388 4.66 18.19 0.05
CA LEU A 388 3.88 17.16 0.72
C LEU A 388 4.50 16.82 2.07
N TRP A 389 3.66 16.55 3.06
CA TRP A 389 4.08 16.06 4.37
C TRP A 389 3.76 14.57 4.47
N VAL A 390 4.79 13.76 4.66
CA VAL A 390 4.66 12.29 4.80
C VAL A 390 5.42 11.80 6.02
N THR A 391 4.98 10.68 6.59
CA THR A 391 5.76 9.90 7.56
C THR A 391 6.06 8.55 6.94
N LEU A 392 7.31 8.10 7.03
CA LEU A 392 7.81 6.88 6.40
C LEU A 392 8.40 5.96 7.46
N LYS A 393 8.15 4.66 7.38
CA LYS A 393 8.75 3.67 8.28
C LYS A 393 8.99 2.35 7.55
N LEU A 394 10.17 1.77 7.72
CA LEU A 394 10.47 0.43 7.23
C LEU A 394 9.95 -0.63 8.21
N LEU A 395 9.19 -1.59 7.70
CA LEU A 395 8.61 -2.69 8.46
C LEU A 395 9.17 -4.02 7.92
N PRO A 396 9.79 -4.88 8.75
CA PRO A 396 10.22 -6.20 8.33
C PRO A 396 9.03 -7.16 8.23
N GLY A 397 9.04 -8.03 7.21
CA GLY A 397 8.07 -9.11 7.05
C GLY A 397 7.12 -8.94 5.86
N ASP A 398 6.33 -9.98 5.62
CA ASP A 398 5.22 -9.95 4.65
C ASP A 398 4.01 -9.18 5.21
N ILE A 399 3.08 -8.76 4.35
CA ILE A 399 1.86 -8.02 4.72
C ILE A 399 1.05 -8.71 5.82
N HIS A 400 1.00 -10.04 5.84
CA HIS A 400 0.30 -10.80 6.89
C HIS A 400 1.01 -10.70 8.24
N GLN A 401 2.34 -10.79 8.24
CA GLN A 401 3.16 -10.65 9.44
C GLN A 401 3.08 -9.22 9.97
N ILE A 402 3.23 -8.23 9.09
CA ILE A 402 3.19 -6.82 9.43
C ILE A 402 1.85 -6.44 10.07
N ARG A 403 0.73 -6.94 9.54
CA ARG A 403 -0.61 -6.70 10.13
C ARG A 403 -0.77 -7.30 11.53
N LYS A 404 -0.06 -8.38 11.84
CA LYS A 404 -0.08 -9.03 13.16
C LYS A 404 0.85 -8.33 14.16
N GLU A 405 2.03 -7.94 13.72
CA GLU A 405 3.06 -7.33 14.57
C GLU A 405 2.84 -5.82 14.77
N PHE A 406 2.28 -5.12 13.78
CA PHE A 406 2.06 -3.68 13.78
C PHE A 406 0.60 -3.28 13.45
N PRO A 407 -0.41 -3.80 14.18
CA PRO A 407 -1.82 -3.53 13.90
C PRO A 407 -2.21 -2.04 14.05
N HIS A 408 -1.46 -1.28 14.86
CA HIS A 408 -1.67 0.15 15.06
C HIS A 408 -1.25 1.00 13.84
N LEU A 409 -0.31 0.50 13.02
CA LEU A 409 0.14 1.18 11.80
C LEU A 409 -0.65 0.70 10.59
N VAL A 410 -0.76 -0.63 10.44
CA VAL A 410 -1.31 -1.29 9.26
C VAL A 410 -2.58 -2.05 9.64
N ASP A 411 -3.71 -1.50 9.23
CA ASP A 411 -5.01 -2.15 9.36
C ASP A 411 -5.40 -2.88 8.07
N ARG A 412 -6.62 -3.44 8.03
CA ARG A 412 -7.15 -4.10 6.83
C ARG A 412 -7.51 -3.10 5.72
N SER A 413 -7.83 -1.85 6.08
CA SER A 413 -8.15 -0.78 5.13
C SER A 413 -6.93 -0.08 4.53
N THR A 414 -5.73 -0.34 5.05
CA THR A 414 -4.48 0.25 4.57
C THR A 414 -4.21 -0.24 3.16
N ALA A 415 -3.94 0.71 2.25
CA ALA A 415 -3.66 0.40 0.85
C ALA A 415 -2.36 -0.40 0.73
N VAL A 416 -2.33 -1.41 -0.13
CA VAL A 416 -1.14 -2.24 -0.36
C VAL A 416 -0.66 -2.01 -1.78
N ALA A 417 0.51 -1.38 -1.92
CA ALA A 417 1.17 -1.16 -3.20
C ALA A 417 2.29 -2.19 -3.36
N ARG A 418 2.10 -3.19 -4.22
CA ARG A 418 3.11 -4.25 -4.40
C ARG A 418 4.28 -3.77 -5.26
N LYS A 419 5.42 -4.43 -5.13
CA LYS A 419 6.54 -4.30 -6.06
C LYS A 419 6.12 -4.75 -7.47
N MET A 420 6.53 -4.02 -8.49
CA MET A 420 6.40 -4.41 -9.90
C MET A 420 7.39 -5.55 -10.16
N GLY A 421 6.90 -6.75 -10.48
CA GLY A 421 7.75 -7.95 -10.52
C GLY A 421 7.63 -8.81 -9.26
N PHE A 422 8.31 -9.95 -9.27
CA PHE A 422 8.32 -10.87 -8.13
C PHE A 422 9.33 -10.45 -7.04
N PRO A 423 9.01 -10.67 -5.76
CA PRO A 423 10.01 -10.69 -4.70
C PRO A 423 11.00 -11.85 -4.93
N GLU A 424 12.14 -11.81 -4.23
CA GLU A 424 13.18 -12.84 -4.34
C GLU A 424 12.69 -14.22 -3.90
N ILE A 425 11.78 -14.25 -2.92
CA ILE A 425 11.17 -15.46 -2.41
C ILE A 425 9.67 -15.33 -2.57
N ILE A 426 9.06 -16.26 -3.31
CA ILE A 426 7.62 -16.40 -3.44
C ILE A 426 7.18 -17.47 -2.45
N MET A 427 6.31 -17.12 -1.52
CA MET A 427 5.83 -18.07 -0.51
C MET A 427 4.90 -19.12 -1.15
N PRO A 428 4.96 -20.39 -0.73
CA PRO A 428 4.05 -21.42 -1.21
C PRO A 428 2.59 -21.02 -0.93
N GLY A 429 1.74 -21.00 -1.97
CA GLY A 429 0.34 -20.60 -1.88
C GLY A 429 0.06 -19.13 -2.26
N ASP A 430 1.07 -18.29 -2.50
CA ASP A 430 0.88 -16.96 -3.07
C ASP A 430 0.55 -17.05 -4.57
N VAL A 431 -0.72 -16.77 -4.92
CA VAL A 431 -1.20 -16.76 -6.30
C VAL A 431 -1.26 -15.32 -6.77
N ARG A 432 -0.36 -14.95 -7.67
CA ARG A 432 -0.28 -13.61 -8.23
C ARG A 432 -0.43 -13.68 -9.75
N ASN A 433 -1.30 -12.84 -10.32
CA ASN A 433 -1.56 -12.73 -11.76
C ASN A 433 -1.81 -11.27 -12.12
N ASP A 434 -0.78 -10.46 -11.98
CA ASP A 434 -0.85 -9.03 -12.28
C ASP A 434 -0.24 -8.77 -13.65
N ILE A 435 -0.96 -8.08 -14.53
CA ILE A 435 -0.46 -7.63 -15.83
C ILE A 435 -0.26 -6.13 -15.75
N TYR A 436 0.97 -5.68 -15.82
CA TYR A 436 1.28 -4.25 -15.83
C TYR A 436 1.40 -3.75 -17.25
N VAL A 437 0.64 -2.70 -17.56
CA VAL A 437 0.61 -2.07 -18.88
C VAL A 437 1.09 -0.64 -18.72
N THR A 438 2.19 -0.31 -19.39
CA THR A 438 2.78 1.03 -19.36
C THR A 438 2.59 1.71 -20.72
N LEU A 439 1.90 2.84 -20.71
CA LEU A 439 1.81 3.76 -21.84
C LEU A 439 3.13 4.54 -21.94
N VAL A 440 3.99 4.24 -22.90
CA VAL A 440 5.33 4.84 -22.97
C VAL A 440 5.26 6.18 -23.69
N GLN A 441 5.04 6.15 -24.99
CA GLN A 441 5.02 7.34 -25.85
C GLN A 441 4.20 7.10 -27.12
N GLY A 442 3.87 8.18 -27.82
CA GLY A 442 3.33 8.11 -29.17
C GLY A 442 3.87 9.23 -30.06
N ASP A 443 3.72 9.09 -31.37
CA ASP A 443 3.98 10.12 -32.37
C ASP A 443 2.74 10.25 -33.27
N PHE A 444 2.10 11.42 -33.22
CA PHE A 444 0.85 11.66 -33.93
C PHE A 444 1.02 12.78 -34.94
N ASP A 445 0.67 12.50 -36.18
CA ASP A 445 0.68 13.51 -37.21
C ASP A 445 -0.45 14.52 -37.03
N LYS A 446 -0.07 15.76 -37.34
CA LYS A 446 -0.90 16.97 -37.28
C LYS A 446 -2.11 16.89 -38.21
N GLY A 447 -2.05 16.06 -39.26
CA GLY A 447 -3.07 15.97 -40.30
C GLY A 447 -3.28 17.33 -40.99
N SER A 448 -4.54 17.72 -41.18
CA SER A 448 -4.92 19.00 -41.81
C SER A 448 -4.93 20.20 -40.86
N LYS A 449 -4.59 20.04 -39.56
CA LYS A 449 -4.65 21.12 -38.57
C LYS A 449 -3.40 22.00 -38.59
N THR A 450 -3.55 23.26 -38.13
CA THR A 450 -2.47 24.25 -37.96
C THR A 450 -1.71 24.10 -36.64
N THR A 451 -2.22 23.35 -35.68
CA THR A 451 -1.56 23.00 -34.41
C THR A 451 -1.53 21.48 -34.21
N ALA A 452 -0.62 20.99 -33.36
CA ALA A 452 -0.58 19.59 -32.97
C ALA A 452 -1.84 19.19 -32.17
N LYS A 453 -2.17 17.89 -32.18
CA LYS A 453 -3.38 17.37 -31.53
C LYS A 453 -3.13 17.18 -30.03
N ASN A 454 -4.12 17.50 -29.21
CA ASN A 454 -4.19 17.08 -27.81
C ASN A 454 -4.71 15.64 -27.78
N VAL A 455 -3.84 14.67 -27.50
CA VAL A 455 -4.17 13.24 -27.57
C VAL A 455 -4.51 12.71 -26.19
N GLU A 456 -5.67 12.06 -26.07
CA GLU A 456 -6.10 11.27 -24.93
C GLU A 456 -6.14 9.79 -25.35
N VAL A 457 -5.43 8.93 -24.62
CA VAL A 457 -5.46 7.48 -24.83
C VAL A 457 -6.44 6.89 -23.83
N THR A 458 -7.37 6.09 -24.33
CA THR A 458 -8.33 5.36 -23.50
C THR A 458 -8.02 3.87 -23.56
N VAL A 459 -7.71 3.26 -22.42
CA VAL A 459 -7.41 1.84 -22.26
C VAL A 459 -8.64 1.12 -21.72
N SER A 460 -8.97 -0.02 -22.31
CA SER A 460 -10.07 -0.87 -21.88
C SER A 460 -9.77 -2.33 -22.21
N VAL A 461 -10.29 -3.26 -21.42
CA VAL A 461 -10.13 -4.70 -21.65
C VAL A 461 -11.41 -5.25 -22.26
N TYR A 462 -11.27 -6.08 -23.29
CA TYR A 462 -12.38 -6.75 -23.96
C TYR A 462 -12.11 -8.25 -24.08
N ASP A 463 -13.18 -9.02 -24.19
CA ASP A 463 -13.16 -10.44 -24.52
C ASP A 463 -13.18 -10.65 -26.05
N GLU A 464 -12.97 -11.88 -26.50
CA GLU A 464 -12.94 -12.27 -27.93
C GLU A 464 -14.24 -11.90 -28.67
N ASP A 465 -15.37 -11.95 -27.96
CA ASP A 465 -16.69 -11.57 -28.46
C ASP A 465 -16.89 -10.04 -28.55
N GLY A 466 -15.91 -9.23 -28.16
CA GLY A 466 -16.00 -7.77 -28.13
C GLY A 466 -16.80 -7.22 -26.95
N LYS A 467 -17.06 -8.04 -25.92
CA LYS A 467 -17.66 -7.61 -24.65
C LYS A 467 -16.59 -6.99 -23.75
N ARG A 468 -16.87 -5.83 -23.15
CA ARG A 468 -15.94 -5.17 -22.22
C ARG A 468 -15.93 -5.89 -20.87
N LEU A 469 -14.74 -6.12 -20.32
CA LEU A 469 -14.57 -6.55 -18.93
C LEU A 469 -14.64 -5.33 -18.01
N GLU A 470 -15.55 -5.38 -17.04
CA GLU A 470 -15.79 -4.29 -16.09
C GLU A 470 -14.89 -4.45 -14.85
N SER A 471 -14.38 -3.33 -14.32
CA SER A 471 -13.64 -3.30 -13.04
C SER A 471 -12.41 -4.21 -12.98
N VAL A 472 -11.63 -4.26 -14.06
CA VAL A 472 -10.38 -5.05 -14.15
C VAL A 472 -9.10 -4.21 -14.16
N ILE A 473 -9.20 -2.89 -14.33
CA ILE A 473 -8.05 -1.99 -14.40
C ILE A 473 -7.89 -1.27 -13.06
N PHE A 474 -6.67 -1.30 -12.52
CA PHE A 474 -6.28 -0.62 -11.30
C PHE A 474 -5.22 0.45 -11.65
N PRO A 475 -5.58 1.75 -11.65
CA PRO A 475 -4.62 2.82 -11.94
C PRO A 475 -3.56 2.97 -10.84
N GLY A 476 -3.89 2.55 -9.63
CA GLY A 476 -2.99 2.50 -8.49
C GLY A 476 -3.62 1.75 -7.31
N ALA A 477 -2.81 1.41 -6.33
CA ALA A 477 -3.23 0.91 -5.04
C ALA A 477 -4.06 1.97 -4.30
N GLY A 478 -5.05 1.51 -3.52
CA GLY A 478 -5.90 2.37 -2.70
C GLY A 478 -7.12 2.96 -3.40
N ASP A 479 -7.30 2.78 -4.71
CA ASP A 479 -8.51 3.17 -5.43
C ASP A 479 -9.27 1.93 -5.94
N GLU A 480 -10.54 2.11 -6.29
CA GLU A 480 -11.37 1.02 -6.82
C GLU A 480 -11.01 0.66 -8.26
N ALA A 481 -11.36 -0.57 -8.65
CA ALA A 481 -11.13 -1.06 -9.98
C ALA A 481 -12.05 -0.37 -11.00
N ILE A 482 -11.46 0.11 -12.10
CA ILE A 482 -12.16 0.80 -13.18
C ILE A 482 -12.19 -0.05 -14.46
N SER A 483 -13.13 0.25 -15.33
CA SER A 483 -13.29 -0.44 -16.62
C SER A 483 -12.62 0.29 -17.79
N GLU A 484 -12.39 1.60 -17.62
CA GLU A 484 -11.84 2.48 -18.65
C GLU A 484 -10.82 3.43 -18.01
N TYR A 485 -9.56 3.32 -18.43
CA TYR A 485 -8.49 4.24 -18.01
C TYR A 485 -8.24 5.31 -19.07
N LYS A 486 -8.07 6.57 -18.67
CA LYS A 486 -7.79 7.70 -19.57
C LYS A 486 -6.43 8.29 -19.25
N SER A 487 -5.55 8.43 -20.23
CA SER A 487 -4.21 8.97 -20.04
C SER A 487 -4.21 10.48 -19.76
N VAL A 488 -3.07 10.99 -19.30
CA VAL A 488 -2.79 12.43 -19.21
C VAL A 488 -2.71 13.04 -20.62
N ILE A 489 -3.18 14.28 -20.74
CA ILE A 489 -3.17 15.05 -21.99
C ILE A 489 -2.07 16.11 -21.93
N TYR A 490 -1.12 16.01 -22.84
CA TYR A 490 -0.13 17.05 -23.09
C TYR A 490 -0.66 18.03 -24.15
N TYR A 491 -0.66 19.32 -23.84
CA TYR A 491 -1.22 20.35 -24.71
C TYR A 491 -0.35 20.57 -25.95
N GLN A 492 -0.92 20.34 -27.13
CA GLN A 492 -0.29 20.54 -28.44
C GLN A 492 1.10 19.90 -28.59
N VAL A 493 1.32 18.74 -27.96
CA VAL A 493 2.56 17.98 -28.09
C VAL A 493 2.39 16.90 -29.16
N LYS A 494 3.22 16.95 -30.21
CA LYS A 494 3.23 15.94 -31.29
C LYS A 494 3.58 14.55 -30.79
N GLN A 495 4.61 14.49 -29.93
CA GLN A 495 5.16 13.26 -29.38
C GLN A 495 4.94 13.19 -27.86
N PRO A 496 3.72 12.89 -27.38
CA PRO A 496 3.46 12.77 -25.95
C PRO A 496 4.22 11.57 -25.36
N ARG A 497 4.86 11.79 -24.21
CA ARG A 497 5.51 10.76 -23.40
C ARG A 497 4.73 10.63 -22.09
N TRP A 498 3.90 9.61 -21.99
CA TRP A 498 3.04 9.39 -20.83
C TRP A 498 3.82 8.78 -19.68
N PHE A 499 4.53 7.68 -19.93
CA PHE A 499 5.14 6.84 -18.88
C PHE A 499 4.17 6.52 -17.74
N GLU A 500 2.91 6.24 -18.10
CA GLU A 500 1.86 5.90 -17.15
C GLU A 500 1.68 4.39 -17.08
N THR A 501 1.85 3.82 -15.89
CA THR A 501 1.69 2.38 -15.65
C THR A 501 0.39 2.12 -14.93
N VAL A 502 -0.41 1.19 -15.47
CA VAL A 502 -1.64 0.69 -14.87
C VAL A 502 -1.55 -0.82 -14.68
N LYS A 503 -2.16 -1.33 -13.61
CA LYS A 503 -2.31 -2.76 -13.39
C LYS A 503 -3.61 -3.24 -14.00
N VAL A 504 -3.58 -4.37 -14.66
CA VAL A 504 -4.72 -5.07 -15.21
C VAL A 504 -4.78 -6.43 -14.54
N ALA A 505 -5.83 -6.67 -13.75
CA ALA A 505 -6.04 -7.90 -13.02
C ALA A 505 -7.24 -8.62 -13.61
N ILE A 506 -6.98 -9.67 -14.38
CA ILE A 506 -7.98 -10.48 -15.07
C ILE A 506 -7.89 -11.89 -14.47
N PRO A 507 -9.03 -12.56 -14.18
CA PRO A 507 -9.04 -13.97 -13.80
C PRO A 507 -8.27 -14.81 -14.82
N ILE A 508 -7.44 -15.74 -14.36
CA ILE A 508 -6.53 -16.53 -15.21
C ILE A 508 -7.27 -17.22 -16.37
N GLU A 509 -8.49 -17.69 -16.09
CA GLU A 509 -9.36 -18.38 -17.04
C GLU A 509 -9.77 -17.49 -18.23
N ASP A 510 -9.84 -16.17 -18.02
CA ASP A 510 -10.27 -15.19 -19.02
C ASP A 510 -9.08 -14.52 -19.73
N VAL A 511 -7.84 -14.71 -19.24
CA VAL A 511 -6.65 -14.05 -19.81
C VAL A 511 -6.41 -14.44 -21.26
N ASN A 512 -6.64 -15.71 -21.62
CA ASN A 512 -6.43 -16.23 -22.98
C ASN A 512 -7.44 -15.70 -24.01
N ARG A 513 -8.66 -15.36 -23.58
CA ARG A 513 -9.74 -14.85 -24.44
C ARG A 513 -9.81 -13.32 -24.45
N SER A 514 -9.05 -12.67 -23.56
CA SER A 514 -9.06 -11.21 -23.40
C SER A 514 -7.99 -10.50 -24.24
N HIS A 515 -8.29 -9.26 -24.63
CA HIS A 515 -7.36 -8.33 -25.29
C HIS A 515 -7.50 -6.90 -24.77
N LEU A 516 -6.41 -6.15 -24.83
CA LEU A 516 -6.39 -4.73 -24.49
C LEU A 516 -6.71 -3.90 -25.72
N ARG A 517 -7.50 -2.85 -25.50
CA ARG A 517 -7.98 -1.94 -26.53
C ARG A 517 -7.61 -0.51 -26.16
N PHE A 518 -6.81 0.12 -27.02
CA PHE A 518 -6.35 1.50 -26.93
C PHE A 518 -7.04 2.37 -27.98
N THR A 519 -7.93 3.27 -27.55
CA THR A 519 -8.56 4.24 -28.45
C THR A 519 -7.94 5.62 -28.26
N PHE A 520 -7.69 6.31 -29.36
CA PHE A 520 -7.08 7.64 -29.35
C PHE A 520 -8.13 8.68 -29.68
N ARG A 521 -8.29 9.68 -28.82
CA ARG A 521 -9.23 10.78 -29.01
C ARG A 521 -8.49 12.11 -29.00
N HIS A 522 -8.92 13.02 -29.87
CA HIS A 522 -8.48 14.40 -29.81
C HIS A 522 -9.40 15.23 -28.92
N ARG A 523 -8.85 15.88 -27.89
CA ARG A 523 -9.61 16.78 -27.01
C ARG A 523 -9.42 18.25 -27.38
N SER A 524 -10.49 18.90 -27.87
CA SER A 524 -10.52 20.34 -28.13
C SER A 524 -10.54 21.15 -26.83
N SER A 525 -9.98 22.36 -26.82
CA SER A 525 -10.04 23.26 -25.66
C SER A 525 -11.44 23.83 -25.37
N GLN A 526 -12.33 23.88 -26.39
CA GLN A 526 -13.55 24.72 -26.36
C GLN A 526 -14.89 23.95 -26.29
N ASP A 527 -14.89 22.60 -26.35
CA ASP A 527 -16.15 21.83 -26.48
C ASP A 527 -16.60 21.13 -25.20
N LEU A 528 -17.77 21.52 -24.69
CA LEU A 528 -18.50 20.87 -23.56
C LEU A 528 -19.21 19.57 -23.95
N LYS A 529 -19.39 19.29 -25.24
CA LYS A 529 -20.23 18.20 -25.74
C LYS A 529 -19.37 17.14 -26.43
N CYS A 530 -18.96 16.11 -25.70
CA CYS A 530 -19.10 14.77 -26.26
C CYS A 530 -20.61 14.52 -26.37
N ARG A 531 -21.23 15.02 -27.43
CA ARG A 531 -22.58 14.59 -27.79
C ARG A 531 -22.41 13.12 -28.14
N VAL A 532 -22.90 12.25 -27.26
CA VAL A 532 -23.05 10.79 -27.42
C VAL A 532 -23.65 10.39 -28.79
N HIS A 533 -24.23 11.33 -29.55
CA HIS A 533 -24.84 11.14 -30.86
C HIS A 533 -24.04 11.68 -32.07
N LEU A 534 -22.87 12.31 -31.89
CA LEU A 534 -22.02 12.83 -32.97
C LEU A 534 -20.56 12.37 -32.85
N ASP A 535 -20.31 11.25 -32.18
CA ASP A 535 -18.99 10.59 -32.10
C ASP A 535 -18.55 9.95 -33.44
N TYR A 536 -19.32 10.16 -34.51
CA TYR A 536 -19.05 9.59 -35.84
C TYR A 536 -17.98 10.35 -36.66
N ASP A 537 -17.70 11.63 -36.35
CA ASP A 537 -16.82 12.49 -37.18
C ASP A 537 -15.46 12.85 -36.55
N ASN A 538 -15.18 12.43 -35.32
CA ASN A 538 -13.90 12.73 -34.65
C ASN A 538 -12.99 11.50 -34.67
N PHE A 539 -12.17 11.38 -35.73
CA PHE A 539 -11.03 10.46 -35.88
C PHE A 539 -10.85 9.43 -34.76
N HIS A 540 -11.52 8.29 -34.90
CA HIS A 540 -11.27 7.12 -34.09
C HIS A 540 -10.13 6.30 -34.71
N SER A 541 -8.91 6.46 -34.22
CA SER A 541 -7.85 5.45 -34.43
C SER A 541 -7.82 4.52 -33.23
N PHE A 542 -7.52 3.25 -33.49
CA PHE A 542 -7.57 2.19 -32.50
C PHE A 542 -6.40 1.23 -32.66
N ASN A 543 -5.83 0.80 -31.54
CA ASN A 543 -4.85 -0.28 -31.46
C ASN A 543 -5.38 -1.34 -30.51
N PHE A 544 -5.28 -2.61 -30.88
CA PHE A 544 -5.56 -3.73 -29.99
C PHE A 544 -4.28 -4.51 -29.71
N PHE A 545 -4.27 -5.19 -28.58
CA PHE A 545 -3.19 -6.04 -28.12
C PHE A 545 -3.79 -7.34 -27.59
N LEU A 546 -3.54 -8.45 -28.28
CA LEU A 546 -3.93 -9.78 -27.85
C LEU A 546 -3.08 -10.19 -26.65
N LEU A 547 -3.71 -10.47 -25.50
CA LEU A 547 -2.96 -10.89 -24.32
C LEU A 547 -2.27 -12.25 -24.54
N GLN A 548 -2.77 -13.08 -25.46
CA GLN A 548 -2.16 -14.35 -25.85
C GLN A 548 -0.72 -14.21 -26.40
N ASN A 549 -0.36 -13.04 -26.98
CA ASN A 549 0.99 -12.80 -27.51
C ASN A 549 1.99 -12.37 -26.41
N THR A 550 1.53 -12.05 -25.20
CA THR A 550 2.42 -11.82 -24.03
C THR A 550 3.20 -13.06 -23.61
N CYS A 551 2.68 -14.24 -23.97
CA CYS A 551 3.24 -15.53 -23.59
C CYS A 551 4.48 -15.91 -24.41
N VAL A 552 4.72 -15.25 -25.55
CA VAL A 552 5.79 -15.60 -26.51
C VAL A 552 6.96 -14.61 -26.50
N ASP A 553 6.71 -13.32 -26.22
CA ASP A 553 7.66 -12.25 -26.55
C ASP A 553 8.52 -11.71 -25.39
N GLN A 554 8.66 -12.43 -24.27
CA GLN A 554 9.63 -12.00 -23.23
C GLN A 554 11.09 -12.29 -23.59
N SER A 555 11.37 -13.00 -24.69
CA SER A 555 12.74 -13.42 -25.02
C SER A 555 13.52 -12.51 -25.97
N VAL A 556 12.92 -11.50 -26.63
CA VAL A 556 13.62 -10.87 -27.77
C VAL A 556 13.93 -9.37 -27.68
N ASN A 557 13.29 -8.50 -26.88
CA ASN A 557 13.70 -7.07 -26.89
C ASN A 557 13.48 -6.28 -25.57
N PRO A 558 14.57 -5.78 -24.92
CA PRO A 558 14.49 -4.85 -23.79
C PRO A 558 13.95 -3.44 -24.14
N GLY A 559 13.64 -3.17 -25.41
CA GLY A 559 13.36 -1.84 -25.97
C GLY A 559 11.89 -1.43 -26.06
N GLY A 560 10.94 -2.26 -25.62
CA GLY A 560 9.50 -2.02 -25.78
C GLY A 560 9.04 -2.26 -27.22
N VAL A 561 7.93 -2.97 -27.40
CA VAL A 561 7.42 -3.32 -28.72
C VAL A 561 6.73 -2.11 -29.36
N HIS A 562 6.99 -1.83 -30.64
CA HIS A 562 6.34 -0.78 -31.42
C HIS A 562 5.06 -1.33 -32.07
N TRP A 563 3.91 -0.71 -31.79
CA TRP A 563 2.59 -1.21 -32.22
C TRP A 563 2.02 -0.36 -33.35
N MET A 564 1.30 -1.02 -34.26
CA MET A 564 0.76 -0.38 -35.45
C MET A 564 -0.51 0.40 -35.13
N HIS A 565 -0.67 1.56 -35.78
CA HIS A 565 -1.90 2.33 -35.71
C HIS A 565 -2.89 1.97 -36.79
N PHE A 566 -4.09 1.51 -36.42
CA PHE A 566 -5.20 1.34 -37.35
C PHE A 566 -6.17 2.51 -37.28
N LYS A 567 -6.55 3.03 -38.44
CA LYS A 567 -7.63 4.01 -38.63
C LYS A 567 -8.78 3.33 -39.36
N ALA A 568 -9.97 3.35 -38.77
CA ALA A 568 -11.19 2.86 -39.39
C ALA A 568 -12.42 3.65 -38.91
N GLU A 569 -13.56 3.48 -39.56
CA GLU A 569 -14.83 4.12 -39.17
C GLU A 569 -15.33 3.59 -37.81
N ALA A 570 -15.90 4.47 -36.97
CA ALA A 570 -16.28 4.18 -35.59
C ALA A 570 -17.15 2.90 -35.42
N LYS A 571 -18.13 2.69 -36.31
CA LYS A 571 -19.01 1.49 -36.30
C LYS A 571 -18.29 0.17 -36.59
N LYS A 572 -17.20 0.20 -37.36
CA LYS A 572 -16.40 -0.99 -37.69
C LYS A 572 -15.27 -1.22 -36.68
N LEU A 573 -14.95 -0.19 -35.91
CA LEU A 573 -13.94 -0.22 -34.83
C LEU A 573 -14.44 -0.94 -33.58
N GLU A 574 -15.77 -1.03 -33.42
CA GLU A 574 -16.41 -1.69 -32.27
C GLU A 574 -16.46 -3.22 -32.43
N ASP A 575 -16.39 -3.73 -33.66
CA ASP A 575 -16.47 -5.16 -33.97
C ASP A 575 -15.12 -5.86 -33.76
N ALA A 576 -15.04 -6.68 -32.72
CA ALA A 576 -13.85 -7.42 -32.34
C ALA A 576 -13.40 -8.41 -33.42
N SER A 577 -14.33 -9.07 -34.08
CA SER A 577 -14.02 -10.07 -35.11
C SER A 577 -13.23 -9.49 -36.29
N THR A 578 -13.53 -8.24 -36.64
CA THR A 578 -12.87 -7.52 -37.74
C THR A 578 -11.40 -7.21 -37.43
N TYR A 579 -11.08 -6.66 -36.26
CA TYR A 579 -9.69 -6.29 -35.95
C TYR A 579 -8.86 -7.44 -35.39
N LEU A 580 -9.43 -8.41 -34.65
CA LEU A 580 -8.66 -9.54 -34.10
C LEU A 580 -8.00 -10.41 -35.19
N SER A 581 -8.55 -10.39 -36.42
CA SER A 581 -7.96 -11.06 -37.59
C SER A 581 -6.71 -10.36 -38.17
N LEU A 582 -6.46 -9.10 -37.79
CA LEU A 582 -5.33 -8.31 -38.26
C LEU A 582 -4.06 -8.56 -37.41
N PRO A 583 -2.86 -8.33 -37.96
CA PRO A 583 -1.63 -8.38 -37.18
C PRO A 583 -1.59 -7.26 -36.12
N SER A 584 -1.13 -7.61 -34.92
CA SER A 584 -1.15 -6.72 -33.75
C SER A 584 0.14 -5.90 -33.61
N THR A 585 1.31 -6.52 -33.87
CA THR A 585 2.62 -5.85 -33.84
C THR A 585 3.13 -5.47 -35.23
N LYS A 586 4.05 -4.51 -35.28
CA LYS A 586 4.84 -4.26 -36.50
C LYS A 586 5.71 -5.46 -36.89
N ILE A 587 6.16 -6.24 -35.91
CA ILE A 587 6.99 -7.45 -36.09
C ILE A 587 6.19 -8.56 -36.80
N GLU A 588 4.97 -8.86 -36.33
CA GLU A 588 4.06 -9.82 -36.99
C GLU A 588 3.71 -9.42 -38.43
N LEU A 589 3.66 -8.12 -38.73
CA LEU A 589 3.46 -7.64 -40.10
C LEU A 589 4.69 -7.91 -40.98
N GLU A 590 5.89 -7.71 -40.44
CA GLU A 590 7.16 -7.96 -41.12
C GLU A 590 7.40 -9.48 -41.34
N GLU A 591 7.03 -10.33 -40.38
CA GLU A 591 7.15 -11.79 -40.44
C GLU A 591 6.19 -12.46 -41.43
N LYS A 592 4.97 -11.92 -41.60
CA LYS A 592 4.00 -12.43 -42.60
C LYS A 592 4.42 -12.15 -44.06
N GLY A 593 5.64 -11.70 -44.34
CA GLY A 593 6.24 -11.71 -45.69
C GLY A 593 5.67 -10.70 -46.69
N HIS A 594 5.03 -9.63 -46.25
CA HIS A 594 4.38 -8.65 -47.14
C HIS A 594 5.34 -7.56 -47.68
N SER A 595 6.65 -7.68 -47.44
CA SER A 595 7.67 -6.72 -47.88
C SER A 595 8.08 -6.82 -49.36
N ALA A 596 7.53 -7.77 -50.14
CA ALA A 596 7.97 -8.05 -51.50
C ALA A 596 7.17 -7.36 -52.63
N THR A 597 6.19 -6.50 -52.35
CA THR A 597 5.54 -5.68 -53.39
C THR A 597 5.62 -4.21 -53.05
N GLY A 598 6.36 -3.43 -53.85
CA GLY A 598 6.63 -2.00 -53.67
C GLY A 598 5.43 -1.05 -53.81
N LYS A 599 4.24 -1.44 -53.34
CA LYS A 599 3.09 -0.56 -53.17
C LYS A 599 2.97 -0.22 -51.68
N SER A 600 2.94 1.08 -51.35
CA SER A 600 2.70 1.56 -49.98
C SER A 600 1.42 0.93 -49.43
N MET A 601 1.59 0.01 -48.48
CA MET A 601 0.55 -0.86 -47.94
C MET A 601 -0.30 -0.10 -46.91
N GLN A 602 -1.07 0.88 -47.39
CA GLN A 602 -1.90 1.75 -46.54
C GLN A 602 -3.25 1.11 -46.16
N ASN A 603 -3.65 0.02 -46.82
CA ASN A 603 -4.93 -0.66 -46.57
C ASN A 603 -4.70 -2.17 -46.38
N LEU A 604 -5.13 -2.71 -45.24
CA LEU A 604 -5.17 -4.15 -44.96
C LEU A 604 -6.60 -4.50 -44.54
N GLY A 605 -7.34 -5.19 -45.41
CA GLY A 605 -8.79 -5.35 -45.27
C GLY A 605 -9.54 -4.01 -45.41
N SER A 606 -10.57 -3.79 -44.59
CA SER A 606 -11.32 -2.52 -44.51
C SER A 606 -10.67 -1.45 -43.63
N CYS A 607 -9.46 -1.71 -43.10
CA CYS A 607 -8.76 -0.85 -42.15
C CYS A 607 -7.56 -0.16 -42.81
N THR A 608 -7.37 1.13 -42.54
CA THR A 608 -6.20 1.89 -43.02
C THR A 608 -5.08 1.87 -41.98
N ILE A 609 -3.85 1.55 -42.38
CA ILE A 609 -2.68 1.59 -41.51
C ILE A 609 -2.16 3.04 -41.49
N SER A 610 -2.20 3.67 -40.32
CA SER A 610 -1.71 5.02 -40.10
C SER A 610 -0.18 5.07 -40.00
N LYS A 611 0.39 6.24 -40.32
CA LYS A 611 1.82 6.56 -40.07
C LYS A 611 2.12 6.93 -38.61
N ASP A 612 1.07 7.11 -37.79
CA ASP A 612 1.20 7.42 -36.37
C ASP A 612 1.87 6.24 -35.63
N SER A 613 2.67 6.51 -34.59
CA SER A 613 3.34 5.46 -33.80
C SER A 613 2.90 5.47 -32.35
N PHE A 614 2.78 4.29 -31.74
CA PHE A 614 2.44 4.15 -30.32
C PHE A 614 3.24 3.00 -29.72
N GLN A 615 3.75 3.25 -28.52
CA GLN A 615 4.61 2.32 -27.81
C GLN A 615 4.02 2.03 -26.43
N ILE A 616 3.91 0.74 -26.12
CA ILE A 616 3.55 0.23 -24.81
C ILE A 616 4.64 -0.72 -24.31
N SER A 617 4.72 -0.85 -23.00
CA SER A 617 5.53 -1.87 -22.34
C SER A 617 4.63 -2.69 -21.43
N THR A 618 4.72 -4.01 -21.53
CA THR A 618 3.92 -4.95 -20.73
C THR A 618 4.83 -5.78 -19.85
N LEU A 619 4.47 -5.94 -18.58
CA LEU A 619 5.17 -6.79 -17.63
C LEU A 619 4.16 -7.72 -16.96
N VAL A 620 4.26 -9.02 -17.24
CA VAL A 620 3.35 -10.03 -16.71
C VAL A 620 3.98 -10.69 -15.49
N CYS A 621 3.31 -10.56 -14.34
CA CYS A 621 3.66 -11.20 -13.07
C CYS A 621 2.65 -12.30 -12.75
N SER A 622 2.89 -13.50 -13.29
CA SER A 622 2.03 -14.66 -13.00
C SER A 622 2.80 -15.81 -12.36
N THR A 623 2.25 -16.37 -11.28
CA THR A 623 2.79 -17.60 -10.66
C THR A 623 2.25 -18.88 -11.30
N LYS A 624 1.22 -18.79 -12.16
CA LYS A 624 0.60 -19.95 -12.83
C LYS A 624 0.78 -19.95 -14.35
N LEU A 625 0.90 -18.79 -14.97
CA LEU A 625 1.24 -18.62 -16.39
C LEU A 625 2.78 -18.58 -16.50
N THR A 626 3.44 -19.71 -16.25
CA THR A 626 4.89 -19.81 -16.44
C THR A 626 5.26 -19.74 -17.93
N GLN A 627 6.32 -19.00 -18.23
CA GLN A 627 6.59 -18.33 -19.51
C GLN A 627 7.31 -19.18 -20.58
N ASN A 628 7.12 -20.51 -20.61
CA ASN A 628 7.60 -21.32 -21.73
C ASN A 628 6.84 -22.63 -21.75
N GLY A 629 6.19 -22.96 -22.87
CA GLY A 629 5.52 -24.25 -23.06
C GLY A 629 6.46 -25.44 -22.80
N GLU A 630 7.73 -25.30 -23.18
CA GLU A 630 8.78 -26.31 -22.96
C GLU A 630 9.12 -26.52 -21.47
N PHE A 631 9.01 -25.48 -20.63
CA PHE A 631 9.26 -25.58 -19.19
C PHE A 631 8.08 -26.22 -18.45
N VAL A 632 6.86 -26.00 -18.92
CA VAL A 632 5.65 -26.65 -18.39
C VAL A 632 5.67 -28.13 -18.75
N GLU A 633 5.99 -28.49 -20.00
CA GLU A 633 6.17 -29.89 -20.39
C GLU A 633 7.31 -30.57 -19.61
N ALA A 634 8.43 -29.88 -19.37
CA ALA A 634 9.52 -30.43 -18.55
C ALA A 634 9.13 -30.62 -17.07
N LEU A 635 8.34 -29.71 -16.50
CA LEU A 635 7.83 -29.81 -15.12
C LEU A 635 6.74 -30.87 -14.98
N GLU A 636 5.86 -31.02 -15.98
CA GLU A 636 4.88 -32.11 -16.05
C GLU A 636 5.57 -33.46 -16.23
N PHE A 637 6.64 -33.53 -17.03
CA PHE A 637 7.47 -34.73 -17.18
C PHE A 637 8.19 -35.11 -15.87
N LEU A 638 8.72 -34.12 -15.15
CA LEU A 638 9.30 -34.30 -13.79
C LEU A 638 8.22 -34.73 -12.77
N SER A 639 7.02 -34.18 -12.85
CA SER A 639 5.88 -34.60 -12.02
C SER A 639 5.46 -36.05 -12.29
N CYS A 640 5.40 -36.45 -13.56
CA CYS A 640 5.04 -37.81 -13.97
C CYS A 640 6.11 -38.84 -13.56
N SER A 641 7.39 -38.47 -13.61
CA SER A 641 8.48 -39.35 -13.13
C SER A 641 8.48 -39.52 -11.60
N LEU A 642 8.07 -38.50 -10.84
CA LEU A 642 7.91 -38.57 -9.38
C LEU A 642 6.67 -39.35 -8.93
N SER A 643 5.62 -39.46 -9.77
CA SER A 643 4.39 -40.20 -9.46
C SER A 643 4.45 -41.71 -9.75
N GLY A 644 5.62 -42.25 -10.11
CA GLY A 644 5.83 -43.70 -10.20
C GLY A 644 5.07 -44.40 -11.33
N ALA A 645 4.70 -43.68 -12.41
CA ALA A 645 4.23 -44.33 -13.63
C ALA A 645 5.44 -44.85 -14.42
N VAL A 646 5.53 -46.17 -14.51
CA VAL A 646 6.62 -46.93 -15.14
C VAL A 646 6.86 -46.49 -16.59
N CYS A 647 8.05 -45.96 -16.89
CA CYS A 647 8.62 -45.96 -18.25
C CYS A 647 9.68 -47.06 -18.31
N THR A 648 9.38 -48.16 -19.00
CA THR A 648 10.21 -49.38 -19.06
C THR A 648 11.46 -49.28 -19.94
N ASP A 649 11.77 -48.16 -20.59
CA ASP A 649 12.90 -48.09 -21.54
C ASP A 649 13.97 -47.06 -21.14
N LEU A 650 14.82 -47.44 -20.18
CA LEU A 650 15.95 -46.60 -19.70
C LEU A 650 17.07 -46.40 -20.72
N HIS A 651 17.09 -47.14 -21.84
CA HIS A 651 18.17 -47.06 -22.83
C HIS A 651 17.93 -46.01 -23.94
N ALA A 652 16.71 -45.48 -24.08
CA ALA A 652 16.37 -44.45 -25.06
C ALA A 652 16.50 -43.01 -24.50
N VAL A 653 16.79 -42.86 -23.20
CA VAL A 653 16.69 -41.59 -22.45
C VAL A 653 18.05 -40.90 -22.23
N SER A 654 19.19 -41.56 -22.48
CA SER A 654 20.52 -40.96 -22.21
C SER A 654 21.01 -39.99 -23.30
N LEU A 655 20.50 -40.11 -24.53
CA LEU A 655 20.94 -39.31 -25.67
C LEU A 655 20.35 -37.88 -25.75
N PRO A 656 19.11 -37.58 -25.31
CA PRO A 656 18.58 -36.21 -25.31
C PRO A 656 19.07 -35.36 -24.13
N LEU A 657 19.44 -35.97 -23.00
CA LEU A 657 19.84 -35.26 -21.78
C LEU A 657 21.15 -34.47 -21.94
N GLY A 658 22.10 -34.97 -22.74
CA GLY A 658 23.34 -34.25 -23.04
C GLY A 658 23.12 -32.97 -23.85
N GLY A 659 22.24 -33.01 -24.85
CA GLY A 659 21.91 -31.84 -25.68
C GLY A 659 21.10 -30.77 -24.93
N ILE A 660 20.24 -31.19 -23.98
CA ILE A 660 19.46 -30.28 -23.15
C ILE A 660 20.34 -29.56 -22.13
N VAL A 661 21.32 -30.25 -21.52
CA VAL A 661 22.27 -29.62 -20.58
C VAL A 661 23.21 -28.65 -21.29
N ASP A 662 23.71 -28.98 -22.49
CA ASP A 662 24.54 -28.06 -23.28
C ASP A 662 23.76 -26.83 -23.76
N GLY A 663 22.48 -27.00 -24.13
CA GLY A 663 21.57 -25.90 -24.48
C GLY A 663 21.25 -24.99 -23.30
N LEU A 664 20.98 -25.57 -22.12
CA LEU A 664 20.73 -24.81 -20.89
C LEU A 664 21.98 -24.04 -20.45
N THR A 665 23.17 -24.61 -20.58
CA THR A 665 24.42 -23.94 -20.19
C THR A 665 24.73 -22.72 -21.09
N HIS A 666 24.39 -22.79 -22.38
CA HIS A 666 24.55 -21.68 -23.31
C HIS A 666 23.48 -20.58 -23.13
N TYR A 667 22.27 -20.93 -22.69
CA TYR A 667 21.18 -19.97 -22.45
C TYR A 667 21.30 -19.28 -21.07
N PHE A 668 21.73 -19.99 -20.03
CA PHE A 668 21.91 -19.44 -18.68
C PHE A 668 23.17 -18.59 -18.50
N GLY A 669 24.11 -18.63 -19.45
CA GLY A 669 25.32 -17.80 -19.44
C GLY A 669 25.09 -16.29 -19.63
N LEU A 670 23.91 -15.86 -20.10
CA LEU A 670 23.71 -14.47 -20.55
C LEU A 670 22.52 -13.70 -19.96
N SER A 671 21.58 -14.31 -19.21
CA SER A 671 20.36 -13.55 -18.83
C SER A 671 19.66 -13.85 -17.50
N CYS A 672 20.05 -14.85 -16.70
CA CYS A 672 19.32 -15.18 -15.46
C CYS A 672 20.25 -15.60 -14.31
N GLN A 673 20.71 -14.64 -13.51
CA GLN A 673 21.63 -14.91 -12.39
C GLN A 673 20.97 -15.19 -11.03
N VAL A 674 19.65 -15.39 -10.96
CA VAL A 674 18.93 -15.33 -9.66
C VAL A 674 18.13 -16.58 -9.32
N SER A 675 17.44 -17.19 -10.28
CA SER A 675 16.70 -18.43 -10.04
C SER A 675 17.58 -19.69 -10.10
N THR A 676 18.80 -19.56 -10.63
CA THR A 676 19.67 -20.69 -10.92
C THR A 676 20.32 -21.27 -9.67
N HIS A 677 20.67 -20.50 -8.64
CA HIS A 677 21.40 -21.07 -7.49
C HIS A 677 20.55 -22.00 -6.62
N SER A 678 19.24 -21.74 -6.47
CA SER A 678 18.31 -22.60 -5.71
C SER A 678 17.97 -23.86 -6.49
N LEU A 679 17.65 -23.72 -7.78
CA LEU A 679 17.31 -24.84 -8.66
C LEU A 679 18.52 -25.71 -8.97
N VAL A 680 19.69 -25.13 -9.23
CA VAL A 680 20.95 -25.88 -9.42
C VAL A 680 21.38 -26.54 -8.11
N SER A 681 21.19 -25.91 -6.95
CA SER A 681 21.45 -26.58 -5.67
C SER A 681 20.53 -27.78 -5.46
N GLN A 682 19.22 -27.65 -5.74
CA GLN A 682 18.27 -28.75 -5.62
C GLN A 682 18.52 -29.84 -6.66
N LEU A 683 18.87 -29.49 -7.91
CA LEU A 683 19.25 -30.42 -8.98
C LEU A 683 20.57 -31.12 -8.67
N CYS A 684 21.58 -30.44 -8.12
CA CYS A 684 22.82 -31.06 -7.66
C CYS A 684 22.58 -31.98 -6.45
N SER A 685 21.72 -31.59 -5.49
CA SER A 685 21.32 -32.46 -4.38
C SER A 685 20.58 -33.70 -4.85
N LEU A 686 19.66 -33.58 -5.82
CA LEU A 686 18.92 -34.68 -6.44
C LEU A 686 19.83 -35.58 -7.29
N HIS A 687 20.79 -35.01 -8.02
CA HIS A 687 21.79 -35.76 -8.77
C HIS A 687 22.73 -36.54 -7.82
N THR A 688 23.08 -35.95 -6.67
CA THR A 688 23.90 -36.61 -5.64
C THR A 688 23.11 -37.71 -4.91
N LEU A 689 21.82 -37.49 -4.65
CA LEU A 689 20.89 -38.49 -4.13
C LEU A 689 20.66 -39.65 -5.10
N SER A 690 20.51 -39.37 -6.40
CA SER A 690 20.40 -40.38 -7.46
C SER A 690 21.68 -41.20 -7.61
N PHE A 691 22.86 -40.57 -7.48
CA PHE A 691 24.14 -41.28 -7.54
C PHE A 691 24.38 -42.15 -6.30
N THR A 692 23.99 -41.68 -5.11
CA THR A 692 24.10 -42.44 -3.84
C THR A 692 23.08 -43.56 -3.73
N LEU A 693 21.87 -43.39 -4.27
CA LEU A 693 20.88 -44.47 -4.38
C LEU A 693 21.25 -45.50 -5.45
N GLY A 694 21.81 -45.07 -6.60
CA GLY A 694 22.29 -45.97 -7.65
C GLY A 694 23.50 -46.81 -7.24
N SER A 695 24.38 -46.28 -6.39
CA SER A 695 25.57 -47.01 -5.91
C SER A 695 25.29 -48.01 -4.78
N ASN A 696 24.15 -47.90 -4.07
CA ASN A 696 23.71 -48.89 -3.09
C ASN A 696 22.88 -50.05 -3.69
N VAL A 697 22.51 -49.97 -4.98
CA VAL A 697 21.83 -51.07 -5.71
C VAL A 697 22.83 -51.96 -6.47
N CYS A 698 24.11 -51.58 -6.52
CA CYS A 698 25.19 -52.37 -7.15
C CYS A 698 26.23 -52.95 -6.15
N LYS A 699 25.85 -53.20 -4.89
CA LYS A 699 26.66 -54.02 -3.96
C LYS A 699 25.86 -55.13 -3.32
#